data_AF-A0A2T5M379-F1
#
_entry.id   AF-A0A2T5M379-F1
#
_cell.length_a   1.000
_cell.length_b   1.000
_cell.length_c   1.000
_cell.angle_alpha   90.00
_cell.angle_beta   90.00
_cell.angle_gamma   90.00
#
_symmetry.space_group_name_H-M   'P 1'
#
loop_
_entity.id
_entity.type
_entity.pdbx_description
1 polymer ?
#
loop_
_entity_poly.entity_id
_entity_poly.type
_entity_poly.pdbx_seq_one_letter_code
_entity_poly.pdbx_strand_id
1 'polypeptide(L)'
;MDTLSSAQHSTPPPQDTFLMPASSIGRRRGSSESRPSIHKAQGHIPACLVNASVTYCNNDQIYAFGGFDQYTDEVYNHVLRLDLNTLRWELVDNYGDIPGVRMGHTASLYQGDKLIVFGGENEHREYLSDVIIFDIPTSTWTQPEIRGPIPRGRARHAAVIYEDKLFILGGITSERSVIIDDMSYLDLKTWTWSRSWKFTARFDHLAWIWGGRLWTFGGLDPDMERTTDIWWLELQGIPALGMPTASQGTMDSPTPLGTTAHGPDPLYSNSSQQLPGRSGSYAANSASVQVRNTNRRKSIAPGSISCIQFKSGPNVPALFSGTHFQAYASGVLLDLITPSETVRTFDCNLSSLELDSLRWQRLADGQEIFRPGYRWHYCTVNASGTKAWLLGCSLDVGSNPDTSDENHMTEVLSIDLERYGLLGNEMSALSPDPRRTRMISGRTETGPLSGLGADLSSAFDQSPESGSGADFTITANPDDFTYADDMTEDGTVAQSTPAFLPANTSTSPPIHVHKLILQLRWPHFKRLYSAQMAEYHTNRMHIPEPYSVVRAFLYYLYTDSIAGHPEYCSDIIDVAGMLVMANLYDMPRLRLLCVNRLGRELDVENAAIIWDRAGRTNEEWLMRRAAQFCLSHWGRIVRTDGFKSLSRQSLIELCEVVDMEGRIIAGPELELVGTLGADDGLGPSRELKRSQLALNDGEDADVDEMDGLEAS
;
A
#
# COMPACT_ATOMS: atom_id res chain seq x y z
N MET A 1 8.68 30.03 -85.87
CA MET A 1 9.05 29.31 -84.63
C MET A 1 8.89 30.30 -83.49
N ASP A 2 7.69 30.67 -83.05
CA ASP A 2 6.47 29.91 -82.70
C ASP A 2 6.61 29.26 -81.30
N THR A 3 5.74 29.53 -80.31
CA THR A 3 4.69 30.57 -80.21
C THR A 3 4.45 30.88 -78.73
N LEU A 4 4.31 32.16 -78.37
CA LEU A 4 3.80 32.58 -77.06
C LEU A 4 2.28 32.79 -77.13
N SER A 5 1.55 32.40 -76.09
CA SER A 5 0.13 32.72 -75.90
C SER A 5 -0.18 32.90 -74.42
N SER A 6 -1.03 33.88 -74.09
CA SER A 6 -1.26 34.37 -72.73
C SER A 6 -2.65 34.00 -72.20
N ALA A 7 -2.73 33.47 -70.98
CA ALA A 7 -3.98 33.33 -70.24
C ALA A 7 -4.41 34.67 -69.61
N GLN A 8 -5.73 34.90 -69.48
CA GLN A 8 -6.31 36.08 -68.84
C GLN A 8 -7.45 35.70 -67.86
N HIS A 9 -7.76 36.65 -66.97
CA HIS A 9 -8.70 36.49 -65.85
C HIS A 9 -10.19 36.50 -66.26
N SER A 10 -11.01 35.90 -65.40
CA SER A 10 -12.35 36.41 -65.06
C SER A 10 -12.59 36.28 -63.55
N THR A 11 -13.37 37.19 -62.97
CA THR A 11 -13.52 37.37 -61.49
C THR A 11 -14.98 37.24 -61.05
N PRO A 12 -15.29 36.55 -59.92
CA PRO A 12 -16.60 36.58 -59.30
C PRO A 12 -16.75 37.73 -58.26
N PRO A 13 -17.97 38.29 -58.09
CA PRO A 13 -18.33 39.24 -57.02
C PRO A 13 -18.83 38.50 -55.73
N PRO A 14 -19.15 39.21 -54.62
CA PRO A 14 -18.91 38.69 -53.26
C PRO A 14 -20.13 38.13 -52.51
N GLN A 15 -19.85 37.34 -51.47
CA GLN A 15 -20.75 37.10 -50.33
C GLN A 15 -19.94 37.01 -49.01
N ASP A 16 -20.28 37.86 -48.03
CA ASP A 16 -19.75 37.82 -46.67
C ASP A 16 -20.56 36.84 -45.80
N THR A 17 -20.03 35.63 -45.56
CA THR A 17 -20.49 34.76 -44.46
C THR A 17 -19.31 33.96 -43.88
N PHE A 18 -18.70 34.45 -42.81
CA PHE A 18 -17.69 33.68 -42.05
C PHE A 18 -18.35 32.63 -41.15
N LEU A 19 -18.62 31.45 -41.70
CA LEU A 19 -18.87 30.24 -40.91
C LEU A 19 -17.52 29.65 -40.49
N MET A 20 -17.29 29.58 -39.17
CA MET A 20 -16.10 28.91 -38.61
C MET A 20 -16.15 27.41 -38.96
N PRO A 21 -15.06 26.82 -39.49
CA PRO A 21 -15.02 25.38 -39.72
C PRO A 21 -15.09 24.65 -38.37
N ALA A 22 -15.95 23.65 -38.28
CA ALA A 22 -16.05 22.81 -37.09
C ALA A 22 -14.68 22.22 -36.74
N SER A 23 -14.30 22.32 -35.47
CA SER A 23 -13.05 21.76 -34.95
C SER A 23 -12.94 20.27 -35.31
N SER A 24 -11.76 19.85 -35.77
CA SER A 24 -11.51 18.47 -36.15
C SER A 24 -11.94 17.51 -35.04
N ILE A 25 -12.83 16.56 -35.35
CA ILE A 25 -13.21 15.49 -34.45
C ILE A 25 -11.93 14.71 -34.11
N GLY A 26 -11.39 14.97 -32.92
CA GLY A 26 -10.25 14.23 -32.39
C GLY A 26 -10.62 12.76 -32.35
N ARG A 27 -9.79 11.90 -32.94
CA ARG A 27 -9.98 10.44 -32.88
C ARG A 27 -10.15 10.05 -31.41
N ARG A 28 -11.33 9.55 -31.03
CA ARG A 28 -11.48 8.78 -29.78
C ARG A 28 -10.38 7.71 -29.79
N ARG A 29 -9.44 7.78 -28.85
CA ARG A 29 -8.54 6.64 -28.59
C ARG A 29 -9.44 5.47 -28.17
N GLY A 30 -9.31 4.34 -28.85
CA GLY A 30 -10.06 3.14 -28.48
C GLY A 30 -9.51 2.55 -27.19
N SER A 31 -10.35 2.46 -26.15
CA SER A 31 -10.47 1.33 -25.23
C SER A 31 -9.21 0.46 -24.99
N SER A 32 -8.08 1.04 -24.57
CA SER A 32 -6.79 0.31 -24.47
C SER A 32 -5.95 0.58 -23.21
N GLU A 33 -6.43 1.37 -22.24
CA GLU A 33 -5.68 1.74 -21.02
C GLU A 33 -6.38 1.29 -19.71
N SER A 34 -7.20 0.23 -19.78
CA SER A 34 -7.94 -0.33 -18.63
C SER A 34 -7.05 -1.20 -17.71
N ARG A 35 -6.26 -2.12 -18.27
CA ARG A 35 -5.36 -3.02 -17.53
C ARG A 35 -3.90 -2.51 -17.57
N PRO A 36 -3.05 -2.81 -16.56
CA PRO A 36 -1.64 -2.48 -16.59
C PRO A 36 -0.90 -3.12 -17.80
N SER A 37 0.20 -2.48 -18.22
CA SER A 37 0.90 -2.86 -19.44
C SER A 37 1.96 -3.94 -19.21
N ILE A 38 1.79 -5.07 -19.91
CA ILE A 38 2.82 -6.09 -20.10
C ILE A 38 3.62 -5.71 -21.35
N HIS A 39 4.94 -5.72 -21.25
CA HIS A 39 5.87 -5.50 -22.35
C HIS A 39 6.88 -6.63 -22.44
N LYS A 40 7.34 -6.95 -23.66
CA LYS A 40 8.40 -7.93 -23.87
C LYS A 40 9.78 -7.28 -23.76
N ALA A 41 10.59 -7.78 -22.83
CA ALA A 41 11.99 -7.42 -22.70
C ALA A 41 12.82 -7.99 -23.86
N GLN A 42 13.98 -7.38 -24.13
CA GLN A 42 14.87 -7.72 -25.24
C GLN A 42 16.33 -7.81 -24.79
N GLY A 43 17.22 -8.34 -25.64
CA GLY A 43 18.66 -8.42 -25.34
C GLY A 43 19.06 -9.75 -24.71
N HIS A 44 19.94 -9.72 -23.71
CA HIS A 44 20.42 -10.90 -22.99
C HIS A 44 19.42 -11.31 -21.90
N ILE A 45 18.24 -11.76 -22.32
CA ILE A 45 17.14 -12.12 -21.42
C ILE A 45 17.57 -13.31 -20.53
N PRO A 46 17.58 -13.18 -19.20
CA PRO A 46 18.02 -14.25 -18.30
C PRO A 46 16.94 -15.31 -18.05
N ALA A 47 17.36 -16.48 -17.58
CA ALA A 47 16.47 -17.51 -17.05
C ALA A 47 15.77 -17.06 -15.75
N CYS A 48 14.62 -17.64 -15.45
CA CYS A 48 13.84 -17.41 -14.23
C CYS A 48 14.45 -18.18 -13.03
N LEU A 49 15.59 -17.72 -12.53
CA LEU A 49 16.36 -18.37 -11.46
C LEU A 49 15.68 -18.30 -10.07
N VAL A 50 15.57 -19.44 -9.40
CA VAL A 50 15.06 -19.52 -8.02
C VAL A 50 16.01 -18.77 -7.08
N ASN A 51 15.43 -17.98 -6.17
CA ASN A 51 16.16 -17.24 -5.12
C ASN A 51 17.31 -16.33 -5.62
N ALA A 52 17.23 -15.80 -6.85
CA ALA A 52 18.05 -14.65 -7.27
C ALA A 52 17.63 -13.36 -6.54
N SER A 53 18.56 -12.44 -6.30
CA SER A 53 18.22 -11.11 -5.79
C SER A 53 17.84 -10.17 -6.94
N VAL A 54 16.70 -9.48 -6.84
CA VAL A 54 16.25 -8.47 -7.80
C VAL A 54 16.03 -7.14 -7.07
N THR A 55 16.67 -6.06 -7.54
CA THR A 55 16.68 -4.77 -6.84
C THR A 55 16.52 -3.61 -7.82
N TYR A 56 15.45 -2.83 -7.66
CA TYR A 56 15.34 -1.51 -8.30
C TYR A 56 16.47 -0.59 -7.82
N CYS A 57 17.15 0.02 -8.78
CA CYS A 57 18.24 0.97 -8.60
C CYS A 57 17.85 2.32 -9.24
N ASN A 58 18.61 3.37 -8.91
CA ASN A 58 18.40 4.69 -9.50
C ASN A 58 18.57 4.69 -11.02
N ASN A 59 18.03 5.72 -11.68
CA ASN A 59 17.98 5.89 -13.14
C ASN A 59 17.11 4.85 -13.86
N ASP A 60 16.06 4.35 -13.19
CA ASP A 60 15.10 3.37 -13.73
C ASP A 60 15.75 2.08 -14.27
N GLN A 61 16.65 1.53 -13.45
CA GLN A 61 17.35 0.28 -13.74
C GLN A 61 17.01 -0.78 -12.68
N ILE A 62 16.75 -2.01 -13.09
CA ILE A 62 16.63 -3.15 -12.18
C ILE A 62 17.89 -4.01 -12.34
N TYR A 63 18.57 -4.30 -11.23
CA TYR A 63 19.68 -5.25 -11.20
C TYR A 63 19.20 -6.60 -10.66
N ALA A 64 19.55 -7.66 -11.37
CA ALA A 64 19.38 -9.05 -10.95
C ALA A 64 20.76 -9.70 -10.76
N PHE A 65 20.93 -10.48 -9.69
CA PHE A 65 22.20 -11.11 -9.36
C PHE A 65 22.03 -12.47 -8.67
N GLY A 66 22.85 -13.43 -9.12
CA GLY A 66 22.88 -14.80 -8.61
C GLY A 66 21.60 -15.59 -8.85
N GLY A 67 21.35 -16.59 -8.01
CA GLY A 67 20.21 -17.51 -8.11
C GLY A 67 20.59 -18.90 -8.60
N PHE A 68 19.61 -19.80 -8.61
CA PHE A 68 19.73 -21.23 -8.92
C PHE A 68 18.74 -21.64 -10.00
N ASP A 69 19.17 -22.40 -11.01
CA ASP A 69 18.27 -22.99 -12.00
C ASP A 69 17.77 -24.37 -11.56
N GLN A 70 16.46 -24.46 -11.38
CA GLN A 70 15.74 -25.68 -11.00
C GLN A 70 15.81 -26.81 -12.04
N TYR A 71 16.23 -26.53 -13.28
CA TYR A 71 16.30 -27.53 -14.36
C TYR A 71 17.71 -28.10 -14.56
N THR A 72 18.76 -27.32 -14.34
CA THR A 72 20.17 -27.75 -14.49
C THR A 72 20.88 -28.08 -13.17
N ASP A 73 20.30 -27.71 -12.01
CA ASP A 73 20.93 -27.75 -10.68
C ASP A 73 22.13 -26.77 -10.54
N GLU A 74 22.30 -25.85 -11.50
CA GLU A 74 23.39 -24.85 -11.51
C GLU A 74 23.05 -23.61 -10.65
N VAL A 75 24.07 -23.10 -9.95
CA VAL A 75 24.02 -21.82 -9.20
C VAL A 75 24.87 -20.79 -9.94
N TYR A 76 24.40 -19.54 -10.06
CA TYR A 76 25.09 -18.49 -10.82
C TYR A 76 25.63 -17.35 -9.94
N ASN A 77 26.50 -16.52 -10.53
CA ASN A 77 26.96 -15.22 -10.02
C ASN A 77 26.85 -14.09 -11.07
N HIS A 78 26.11 -14.31 -12.16
CA HIS A 78 25.95 -13.30 -13.21
C HIS A 78 25.25 -12.05 -12.68
N VAL A 79 25.73 -10.87 -13.10
CA VAL A 79 25.08 -9.57 -12.87
C VAL A 79 24.36 -9.18 -14.14
N LEU A 80 23.05 -8.98 -14.05
CA LEU A 80 22.18 -8.64 -15.17
C LEU A 80 21.45 -7.33 -14.86
N ARG A 81 21.38 -6.44 -15.85
CA ARG A 81 20.68 -5.16 -15.75
C ARG A 81 19.52 -5.12 -16.74
N LEU A 82 18.34 -4.74 -16.28
CA LEU A 82 17.22 -4.30 -17.10
C LEU A 82 17.14 -2.77 -17.02
N ASP A 83 17.33 -2.07 -18.14
CA ASP A 83 16.90 -0.68 -18.27
C ASP A 83 15.40 -0.66 -18.55
N LEU A 84 14.62 0.04 -17.71
CA LEU A 84 13.16 0.12 -17.83
C LEU A 84 12.70 1.07 -18.95
N ASN A 85 13.58 1.94 -19.46
CA ASN A 85 13.26 2.87 -20.55
C ASN A 85 13.30 2.17 -21.92
N THR A 86 14.32 1.33 -22.15
CA THR A 86 14.44 0.51 -23.38
C THR A 86 13.90 -0.92 -23.23
N LEU A 87 13.56 -1.33 -22.01
CA LEU A 87 13.16 -2.70 -21.64
C LEU A 87 14.17 -3.74 -22.12
N ARG A 88 15.45 -3.44 -21.94
CA ARG A 88 16.56 -4.26 -22.44
C ARG A 88 17.36 -4.87 -21.29
N TRP A 89 17.45 -6.18 -21.31
CA TRP A 89 18.36 -6.96 -20.46
C TRP A 89 19.76 -6.96 -21.07
N GLU A 90 20.75 -6.67 -20.23
CA GLU A 90 22.17 -6.67 -20.56
C GLU A 90 22.94 -7.44 -19.49
N LEU A 91 23.85 -8.32 -19.91
CA LEU A 91 24.86 -8.89 -19.00
C LEU A 91 25.86 -7.78 -18.67
N VAL A 92 26.12 -7.55 -17.39
CA VAL A 92 27.00 -6.46 -16.94
C VAL A 92 28.43 -6.97 -16.84
N ASP A 93 29.30 -6.51 -17.73
CA ASP A 93 30.76 -6.67 -17.58
C ASP A 93 31.19 -6.07 -16.24
N ASN A 94 31.72 -6.92 -15.36
CA ASN A 94 32.06 -6.55 -13.98
C ASN A 94 33.44 -7.07 -13.56
N TYR A 95 34.05 -6.38 -12.61
CA TYR A 95 35.48 -6.53 -12.27
C TYR A 95 35.71 -6.50 -10.75
N GLY A 96 36.94 -6.73 -10.30
CA GLY A 96 37.33 -6.66 -8.89
C GLY A 96 37.13 -7.99 -8.15
N ASP A 97 36.65 -7.92 -6.90
CA ASP A 97 36.46 -9.07 -6.01
C ASP A 97 35.16 -9.83 -6.35
N ILE A 98 35.07 -10.36 -7.57
CA ILE A 98 33.84 -10.98 -8.10
C ILE A 98 33.38 -12.12 -7.17
N PRO A 99 32.13 -12.11 -6.67
CA PRO A 99 31.63 -13.10 -5.74
C PRO A 99 31.49 -14.48 -6.39
N GLY A 100 31.74 -15.53 -5.60
CA GLY A 100 31.35 -16.90 -5.95
C GLY A 100 29.83 -17.07 -6.08
N VAL A 101 29.42 -18.10 -6.82
CA VAL A 101 28.02 -18.44 -7.12
C VAL A 101 27.18 -18.60 -5.86
N ARG A 102 25.97 -18.04 -5.89
CA ARG A 102 25.09 -18.02 -4.71
C ARG A 102 23.61 -17.83 -5.06
N MET A 103 22.76 -18.44 -4.24
CA MET A 103 21.31 -18.21 -4.20
C MET A 103 20.86 -17.83 -2.78
N GLY A 104 19.69 -17.20 -2.67
CA GLY A 104 19.07 -16.87 -1.37
C GLY A 104 19.83 -15.83 -0.54
N HIS A 105 20.76 -15.10 -1.15
CA HIS A 105 21.37 -13.91 -0.60
C HIS A 105 20.41 -12.71 -0.67
N THR A 106 20.70 -11.68 0.11
CA THR A 106 20.02 -10.38 -0.03
C THR A 106 20.95 -9.37 -0.70
N ALA A 107 20.42 -8.59 -1.64
CA ALA A 107 21.04 -7.35 -2.11
C ALA A 107 20.24 -6.15 -1.55
N SER A 108 20.93 -5.08 -1.16
CA SER A 108 20.29 -3.86 -0.65
C SER A 108 20.98 -2.62 -1.22
N LEU A 109 20.20 -1.71 -1.81
CA LEU A 109 20.69 -0.45 -2.35
C LEU A 109 21.11 0.51 -1.22
N TYR A 110 22.39 0.88 -1.20
CA TYR A 110 22.97 1.84 -0.27
C TYR A 110 23.41 3.08 -1.04
N GLN A 111 23.10 4.26 -0.46
CA GLN A 111 23.42 5.61 -0.97
C GLN A 111 22.99 5.92 -2.43
N GLY A 112 22.29 4.99 -3.09
CA GLY A 112 21.76 5.14 -4.45
C GLY A 112 22.71 4.68 -5.56
N ASP A 113 23.92 4.24 -5.20
CA ASP A 113 25.01 3.91 -6.13
C ASP A 113 25.71 2.58 -5.83
N LYS A 114 25.40 1.89 -4.72
CA LYS A 114 26.02 0.60 -4.37
C LYS A 114 24.98 -0.44 -3.96
N LEU A 115 25.15 -1.68 -4.41
CA LEU A 115 24.43 -2.84 -3.88
C LEU A 115 25.30 -3.54 -2.84
N ILE A 116 24.81 -3.63 -1.61
CA ILE A 116 25.45 -4.43 -0.57
C ILE A 116 24.80 -5.82 -0.58
N VAL A 117 25.60 -6.83 -0.89
CA VAL A 117 25.22 -8.25 -0.83
C VAL A 117 25.64 -8.83 0.51
N PHE A 118 24.76 -9.62 1.13
CA PHE A 118 25.08 -10.41 2.31
C PHE A 118 24.57 -11.85 2.19
N GLY A 119 25.46 -12.79 2.51
CA GLY A 119 25.17 -14.22 2.68
C GLY A 119 24.75 -14.94 1.40
N GLY A 120 23.82 -15.88 1.55
CA GLY A 120 23.38 -16.84 0.53
C GLY A 120 23.87 -18.27 0.79
N GLU A 121 23.58 -19.16 -0.14
CA GLU A 121 24.04 -20.55 -0.19
C GLU A 121 24.74 -20.78 -1.54
N ASN A 122 25.93 -21.40 -1.51
CA ASN A 122 26.72 -21.68 -2.73
C ASN A 122 26.42 -23.06 -3.34
N GLU A 123 27.06 -23.37 -4.47
CA GLU A 123 27.02 -24.69 -5.14
C GLU A 123 27.42 -25.88 -4.25
N HIS A 124 28.16 -25.65 -3.16
CA HIS A 124 28.57 -26.68 -2.20
C HIS A 124 27.62 -26.78 -0.99
N ARG A 125 26.49 -26.06 -1.02
CA ARG A 125 25.49 -25.95 0.08
C ARG A 125 26.06 -25.33 1.36
N GLU A 126 27.11 -24.54 1.22
CA GLU A 126 27.70 -23.76 2.31
C GLU A 126 26.95 -22.43 2.46
N TYR A 127 26.47 -22.19 3.68
CA TYR A 127 25.77 -20.96 4.04
C TYR A 127 26.77 -19.83 4.30
N LEU A 128 26.76 -18.81 3.44
CA LEU A 128 27.74 -17.72 3.42
C LEU A 128 27.42 -16.65 4.48
N SER A 129 28.46 -15.98 4.98
CA SER A 129 28.39 -14.84 5.93
C SER A 129 29.24 -13.64 5.50
N ASP A 130 29.63 -13.64 4.23
CA ASP A 130 30.39 -12.56 3.62
C ASP A 130 29.50 -11.34 3.34
N VAL A 131 30.15 -10.18 3.30
CA VAL A 131 29.61 -8.91 2.84
C VAL A 131 30.42 -8.53 1.62
N ILE A 132 29.77 -8.26 0.49
CA ILE A 132 30.46 -7.85 -0.75
C ILE A 132 29.65 -6.69 -1.35
N ILE A 133 30.35 -5.67 -1.85
CA ILE A 133 29.76 -4.44 -2.36
C ILE A 133 29.96 -4.39 -3.87
N PHE A 134 28.87 -4.25 -4.63
CA PHE A 134 28.90 -3.90 -6.05
C PHE A 134 28.70 -2.40 -6.20
N ASP A 135 29.71 -1.71 -6.72
CA ASP A 135 29.64 -0.30 -7.09
C ASP A 135 28.98 -0.16 -8.47
N ILE A 136 27.78 0.43 -8.54
CA ILE A 136 26.97 0.49 -9.77
C ILE A 136 27.65 1.37 -10.85
N PRO A 137 28.14 2.60 -10.54
CA PRO A 137 28.83 3.46 -11.53
C PRO A 137 30.05 2.82 -12.20
N THR A 138 30.85 2.06 -11.45
CA THR A 138 32.08 1.43 -11.99
C THR A 138 31.92 -0.03 -12.38
N SER A 139 30.81 -0.67 -11.99
CA SER A 139 30.57 -2.11 -12.10
C SER A 139 31.69 -2.96 -11.47
N THR A 140 32.26 -2.50 -10.36
CA THR A 140 33.30 -3.23 -9.61
C THR A 140 32.76 -3.81 -8.31
N TRP A 141 33.08 -5.08 -8.07
CA TRP A 141 32.93 -5.74 -6.79
C TRP A 141 34.12 -5.43 -5.86
N THR A 142 33.84 -5.22 -4.57
CA THR A 142 34.85 -5.01 -3.53
C THR A 142 34.44 -5.71 -2.23
N GLN A 143 35.40 -6.29 -1.51
CA GLN A 143 35.17 -6.86 -0.19
C GLN A 143 35.68 -5.93 0.93
N PRO A 144 34.79 -5.37 1.78
CA PRO A 144 35.19 -4.49 2.90
C PRO A 144 35.88 -5.25 4.05
N GLU A 145 36.73 -4.56 4.80
CA GLU A 145 37.36 -5.11 6.02
C GLU A 145 36.33 -5.19 7.16
N ILE A 146 35.59 -6.30 7.23
CA ILE A 146 34.55 -6.53 8.23
C ILE A 146 35.14 -6.76 9.63
N ARG A 147 34.52 -6.10 10.63
CA ARG A 147 34.90 -6.14 12.05
C ARG A 147 33.71 -6.55 12.93
N GLY A 148 33.99 -6.83 14.21
CA GLY A 148 32.96 -7.24 15.18
C GLY A 148 32.58 -8.74 15.09
N PRO A 149 31.56 -9.18 15.86
CA PRO A 149 31.11 -10.56 15.85
C PRO A 149 30.25 -10.85 14.60
N ILE A 150 30.89 -11.33 13.54
CA ILE A 150 30.23 -11.70 12.28
C ILE A 150 29.09 -12.69 12.55
N PRO A 151 27.85 -12.45 12.06
CA PRO A 151 26.72 -13.35 12.23
C PRO A 151 26.94 -14.67 11.51
N ARG A 152 26.30 -15.74 12.00
CA ARG A 152 26.32 -17.04 11.31
C ARG A 152 25.80 -16.92 9.87
N GLY A 153 26.49 -17.60 8.97
CA GLY A 153 26.14 -17.66 7.56
C GLY A 153 24.78 -18.29 7.32
N ARG A 154 24.07 -17.74 6.34
CA ARG A 154 22.63 -17.92 6.16
C ARG A 154 22.15 -17.57 4.75
N ALA A 155 21.01 -18.14 4.38
CA ALA A 155 20.25 -17.81 3.19
C ALA A 155 18.78 -17.55 3.55
N ARG A 156 18.02 -16.95 2.63
CA ARG A 156 16.57 -16.69 2.73
C ARG A 156 16.17 -15.85 3.96
N HIS A 157 17.12 -15.05 4.46
CA HIS A 157 16.95 -14.02 5.47
C HIS A 157 16.37 -12.74 4.86
N ALA A 158 15.77 -11.87 5.68
CA ALA A 158 15.46 -10.52 5.26
C ALA A 158 16.61 -9.56 5.55
N ALA A 159 16.71 -8.49 4.75
CA ALA A 159 17.69 -7.42 4.95
C ALA A 159 17.06 -6.05 4.66
N VAL A 160 17.44 -5.03 5.43
CA VAL A 160 17.02 -3.65 5.20
C VAL A 160 18.05 -2.65 5.76
N ILE A 161 18.22 -1.51 5.10
CA ILE A 161 19.14 -0.44 5.53
C ILE A 161 18.38 0.69 6.25
N TYR A 162 18.92 1.16 7.37
CA TYR A 162 18.42 2.33 8.11
C TYR A 162 19.56 3.08 8.81
N GLU A 163 19.61 4.42 8.68
CA GLU A 163 20.63 5.29 9.32
C GLU A 163 22.07 4.76 9.18
N ASP A 164 22.45 4.35 7.95
CA ASP A 164 23.74 3.74 7.60
C ASP A 164 24.06 2.42 8.36
N LYS A 165 23.02 1.64 8.69
CA LYS A 165 23.14 0.29 9.26
C LYS A 165 22.31 -0.70 8.45
N LEU A 166 22.93 -1.78 7.98
CA LEU A 166 22.26 -2.90 7.32
C LEU A 166 21.79 -3.91 8.37
N PHE A 167 20.50 -3.97 8.63
CA PHE A 167 19.87 -4.97 9.49
C PHE A 167 19.66 -6.27 8.71
N ILE A 168 20.05 -7.39 9.32
CA ILE A 168 19.80 -8.76 8.84
C ILE A 168 18.90 -9.47 9.85
N LEU A 169 17.88 -10.18 9.36
CA LEU A 169 16.86 -10.85 10.17
C LEU A 169 16.64 -12.29 9.72
N GLY A 170 16.60 -13.23 10.66
CA GLY A 170 16.17 -14.62 10.41
C GLY A 170 17.02 -15.35 9.37
N GLY A 171 16.35 -16.13 8.52
CA GLY A 171 16.94 -17.00 7.49
C GLY A 171 17.13 -18.45 7.95
N ILE A 172 17.70 -19.28 7.08
CA ILE A 172 18.07 -20.68 7.35
C ILE A 172 19.61 -20.86 7.35
N THR A 173 20.08 -21.88 8.07
CA THR A 173 21.50 -22.27 8.14
C THR A 173 21.67 -23.76 8.48
N SER A 174 22.80 -24.36 8.07
CA SER A 174 23.16 -25.77 8.28
C SER A 174 22.34 -26.77 7.44
N GLU A 175 22.90 -27.97 7.26
CA GLU A 175 22.31 -29.11 6.51
C GLU A 175 20.89 -29.51 6.95
N ARG A 176 20.50 -29.15 8.18
CA ARG A 176 19.17 -29.41 8.75
C ARG A 176 18.18 -28.23 8.60
N SER A 177 18.49 -27.26 7.74
CA SER A 177 17.67 -26.07 7.48
C SER A 177 17.20 -25.37 8.75
N VAL A 178 18.13 -25.15 9.70
CA VAL A 178 17.80 -24.57 11.00
C VAL A 178 17.41 -23.10 10.82
N ILE A 179 16.13 -22.80 11.07
CA ILE A 179 15.62 -21.43 11.01
C ILE A 179 16.23 -20.61 12.16
N ILE A 180 16.72 -19.42 11.82
CA ILE A 180 17.45 -18.53 12.71
C ILE A 180 16.47 -17.59 13.42
N ASP A 181 16.65 -17.44 14.74
CA ASP A 181 15.82 -16.60 15.60
C ASP A 181 16.45 -15.22 15.93
N ASP A 182 17.45 -14.79 15.16
CA ASP A 182 18.27 -13.62 15.45
C ASP A 182 18.26 -12.50 14.41
N MET A 183 18.55 -11.32 14.94
CA MET A 183 18.75 -10.06 14.23
C MET A 183 20.13 -9.49 14.61
N SER A 184 20.84 -8.93 13.66
CA SER A 184 22.06 -8.12 13.86
C SER A 184 22.12 -7.02 12.82
N TYR A 185 22.84 -5.93 13.09
CA TYR A 185 23.15 -4.93 12.07
C TYR A 185 24.64 -4.83 11.78
N LEU A 186 24.98 -4.51 10.54
CA LEU A 186 26.31 -4.07 10.13
C LEU A 186 26.29 -2.54 10.04
N ASP A 187 27.16 -1.87 10.78
CA ASP A 187 27.35 -0.42 10.66
C ASP A 187 28.18 -0.13 9.39
N LEU A 188 27.58 0.56 8.42
CA LEU A 188 28.13 0.77 7.07
C LEU A 188 29.17 1.91 7.01
N LYS A 189 29.32 2.68 8.10
CA LYS A 189 30.37 3.70 8.25
C LYS A 189 31.66 3.11 8.83
N THR A 190 31.53 2.10 9.68
CA THR A 190 32.65 1.49 10.43
C THR A 190 32.93 0.03 10.07
N TRP A 191 32.15 -0.53 9.13
CA TRP A 191 32.16 -1.93 8.70
C TRP A 191 32.17 -2.94 9.85
N THR A 192 31.49 -2.58 10.95
CA THR A 192 31.51 -3.31 12.21
C THR A 192 30.12 -3.90 12.51
N TRP A 193 30.06 -5.23 12.69
CA TRP A 193 28.85 -5.91 13.12
C TRP A 193 28.48 -5.60 14.57
N SER A 194 27.19 -5.49 14.82
CA SER A 194 26.61 -5.57 16.16
C SER A 194 26.71 -7.00 16.72
N ARG A 195 26.59 -7.14 18.04
CA ARG A 195 26.14 -8.42 18.62
C ARG A 195 24.80 -8.83 18.01
N SER A 196 24.55 -10.13 17.89
CA SER A 196 23.23 -10.65 17.53
C SER A 196 22.27 -10.61 18.72
N TRP A 197 20.99 -10.36 18.44
CA TRP A 197 19.90 -10.37 19.40
C TRP A 197 18.80 -11.34 18.97
N LYS A 198 18.03 -11.89 19.92
CA LYS A 198 16.83 -12.69 19.60
C LYS A 198 15.68 -11.77 19.15
N PHE A 199 15.02 -12.17 18.06
CA PHE A 199 13.82 -11.56 17.48
C PHE A 199 12.81 -12.68 17.13
N THR A 200 12.15 -12.63 15.97
CA THR A 200 11.31 -13.71 15.43
C THR A 200 12.12 -14.70 14.59
N ALA A 201 11.66 -15.94 14.45
CA ALA A 201 12.32 -16.99 13.67
C ALA A 201 11.53 -17.29 12.41
N ARG A 202 12.11 -17.02 11.23
CA ARG A 202 11.49 -17.21 9.91
C ARG A 202 12.47 -17.08 8.75
N PHE A 203 12.08 -17.56 7.57
CA PHE A 203 12.77 -17.34 6.28
C PHE A 203 11.75 -17.01 5.17
N ASP A 204 12.20 -16.53 4.01
CA ASP A 204 11.35 -16.01 2.91
C ASP A 204 10.39 -14.88 3.35
N HIS A 205 10.82 -14.05 4.31
CA HIS A 205 10.03 -12.96 4.89
C HIS A 205 10.49 -11.60 4.36
N LEU A 206 9.58 -10.62 4.35
CA LEU A 206 9.94 -9.24 4.07
C LEU A 206 10.42 -8.54 5.35
N ALA A 207 11.36 -7.60 5.23
CA ALA A 207 11.61 -6.60 6.25
C ALA A 207 11.72 -5.20 5.63
N TRP A 208 11.23 -4.19 6.33
CA TRP A 208 11.24 -2.79 5.86
C TRP A 208 11.29 -1.80 7.04
N ILE A 209 11.50 -0.53 6.74
CA ILE A 209 11.41 0.56 7.71
C ILE A 209 10.18 1.42 7.42
N TRP A 210 9.41 1.75 8.45
CA TRP A 210 8.41 2.80 8.39
C TRP A 210 8.15 3.37 9.79
N GLY A 211 7.97 4.69 9.90
CA GLY A 211 7.64 5.36 11.18
C GLY A 211 8.69 5.20 12.29
N GLY A 212 9.99 5.10 11.95
CA GLY A 212 11.07 4.86 12.93
C GLY A 212 11.06 3.45 13.53
N ARG A 213 10.36 2.50 12.90
CA ARG A 213 10.23 1.09 13.29
C ARG A 213 10.74 0.18 12.18
N LEU A 214 11.40 -0.89 12.59
CA LEU A 214 11.77 -2.03 11.75
C LEU A 214 10.61 -3.03 11.77
N TRP A 215 10.03 -3.30 10.60
CA TRP A 215 8.89 -4.20 10.44
C TRP A 215 9.31 -5.49 9.75
N THR A 216 8.57 -6.58 10.01
CA THR A 216 8.61 -7.80 9.20
C THR A 216 7.25 -8.47 9.14
N PHE A 217 6.97 -9.11 8.01
CA PHE A 217 5.74 -9.86 7.72
C PHE A 217 6.04 -11.04 6.80
N GLY A 218 5.16 -12.04 6.85
CA GLY A 218 5.21 -13.20 5.98
C GLY A 218 6.40 -14.11 6.25
N GLY A 219 6.70 -14.95 5.26
CA GLY A 219 7.65 -16.04 5.36
C GLY A 219 7.14 -17.26 6.12
N LEU A 220 8.01 -18.26 6.18
CA LEU A 220 7.78 -19.57 6.80
C LEU A 220 8.45 -19.64 8.18
N ASP A 221 7.77 -20.24 9.14
CA ASP A 221 8.18 -20.37 10.55
C ASP A 221 8.78 -21.77 10.87
N PRO A 222 9.20 -22.05 12.13
CA PRO A 222 9.75 -23.36 12.53
C PRO A 222 8.86 -24.58 12.30
N ASP A 223 7.55 -24.38 12.18
CA ASP A 223 6.58 -25.44 11.92
C ASP A 223 6.27 -25.56 10.40
N MET A 224 6.96 -24.76 9.57
CA MET A 224 6.84 -24.63 8.12
C MET A 224 5.47 -24.09 7.65
N GLU A 225 4.77 -23.35 8.50
CA GLU A 225 3.52 -22.67 8.14
C GLU A 225 3.77 -21.25 7.60
N ARG A 226 2.91 -20.78 6.69
CA ARG A 226 2.95 -19.41 6.16
C ARG A 226 2.35 -18.45 7.17
N THR A 227 3.19 -17.57 7.71
CA THR A 227 2.79 -16.69 8.82
C THR A 227 1.94 -15.50 8.36
N THR A 228 0.82 -15.27 9.04
CA THR A 228 -0.05 -14.09 8.88
C THR A 228 0.23 -13.00 9.95
N ASP A 229 1.38 -13.07 10.62
CA ASP A 229 1.74 -12.14 11.69
C ASP A 229 2.70 -11.03 11.21
N ILE A 230 2.44 -9.82 11.70
CA ILE A 230 3.28 -8.65 11.49
C ILE A 230 3.99 -8.32 12.80
N TRP A 231 5.32 -8.38 12.78
CA TRP A 231 6.18 -8.00 13.89
C TRP A 231 6.81 -6.65 13.62
N TRP A 232 7.04 -5.86 14.67
CA TRP A 232 7.90 -4.68 14.58
C TRP A 232 8.74 -4.45 15.83
N LEU A 233 9.87 -3.78 15.62
CA LEU A 233 10.78 -3.28 16.64
C LEU A 233 10.92 -1.77 16.47
N GLU A 234 10.73 -1.02 17.56
CA GLU A 234 11.00 0.43 17.56
C GLU A 234 12.52 0.69 17.54
N LEU A 235 13.00 1.60 16.69
CA LEU A 235 14.44 1.90 16.55
C LEU A 235 14.82 3.26 17.18
N GLN A 236 13.92 4.24 17.12
CA GLN A 236 14.17 5.59 17.65
C GLN A 236 14.33 5.61 19.17
N GLY A 237 15.25 6.43 19.67
CA GLY A 237 15.45 6.66 21.10
C GLY A 237 16.19 5.54 21.85
N ILE A 238 16.90 4.64 21.15
CA ILE A 238 17.55 3.46 21.74
C ILE A 238 19.09 3.57 21.69
N PRO A 239 19.76 3.96 22.80
CA PRO A 239 21.22 4.07 22.85
C PRO A 239 21.94 2.74 22.54
N ALA A 240 21.30 1.61 22.82
CA ALA A 240 21.86 0.27 22.59
C ALA A 240 21.98 -0.14 21.10
N LEU A 241 21.38 0.63 20.18
CA LEU A 241 21.56 0.51 18.72
C LEU A 241 22.53 1.56 18.16
N GLY A 242 23.00 2.52 18.99
CA GLY A 242 23.90 3.59 18.57
C GLY A 242 23.27 4.61 17.62
N MET A 243 21.94 4.74 17.60
CA MET A 243 21.23 5.75 16.79
C MET A 243 21.31 7.13 17.47
N PRO A 244 21.57 8.22 16.74
CA PRO A 244 21.56 9.56 17.30
C PRO A 244 20.12 9.96 17.69
N THR A 245 19.96 10.53 18.87
CA THR A 245 18.73 11.26 19.20
C THR A 245 18.63 12.51 18.32
N ALA A 246 17.45 12.78 17.76
CA ALA A 246 17.19 14.03 17.05
C ALA A 246 17.61 15.24 17.92
N SER A 247 18.28 16.21 17.31
CA SER A 247 19.11 17.17 18.02
C SER A 247 18.34 18.06 19.00
N GLN A 248 18.54 17.83 20.30
CA GLN A 248 18.34 18.84 21.34
C GLN A 248 19.70 19.33 21.87
N GLY A 249 19.75 20.61 22.25
CA GLY A 249 20.99 21.34 22.46
C GLY A 249 21.81 20.90 23.68
N THR A 250 23.10 21.18 23.62
CA THR A 250 24.07 20.97 24.72
C THR A 250 23.69 21.72 26.00
N MET A 251 23.50 20.98 27.10
CA MET A 251 23.88 21.42 28.45
C MET A 251 24.35 20.21 29.29
N ASP A 252 25.08 20.49 30.36
CA ASP A 252 26.08 19.60 30.96
C ASP A 252 25.54 18.34 31.68
N SER A 253 26.42 17.34 31.80
CA SER A 253 26.21 16.13 32.61
C SER A 253 26.22 16.42 34.12
N PRO A 254 25.53 15.58 34.91
CA PRO A 254 26.17 15.04 36.11
C PRO A 254 26.20 13.50 36.16
N THR A 255 27.14 12.99 36.94
CA THR A 255 27.37 11.55 37.20
C THR A 255 26.26 10.88 38.02
N PRO A 256 26.00 9.58 37.84
CA PRO A 256 25.04 8.84 38.67
C PRO A 256 25.61 8.52 40.07
N LEU A 257 24.89 8.94 41.13
CA LEU A 257 25.00 8.34 42.46
C LEU A 257 23.92 7.25 42.62
N GLY A 258 24.22 6.21 43.41
CA GLY A 258 23.30 5.13 43.73
C GLY A 258 22.86 5.12 45.20
N THR A 259 21.56 4.90 45.42
CA THR A 259 20.91 4.61 46.71
C THR A 259 19.70 3.70 46.41
N THR A 260 19.67 2.44 46.83
CA THR A 260 19.22 1.95 48.16
C THR A 260 17.83 2.45 48.57
N ALA A 261 16.87 1.51 48.70
CA ALA A 261 15.54 1.74 49.27
C ALA A 261 15.21 0.61 50.27
N HIS A 262 14.53 0.94 51.38
CA HIS A 262 14.25 0.02 52.49
C HIS A 262 12.79 0.15 52.99
N GLY A 263 11.99 -0.90 52.79
CA GLY A 263 10.76 -1.20 53.55
C GLY A 263 9.57 -0.22 53.42
N PRO A 264 8.50 -0.41 54.22
CA PRO A 264 8.31 -1.46 55.23
C PRO A 264 7.11 -2.42 55.00
N ASP A 265 7.17 -3.57 55.68
CA ASP A 265 6.09 -4.55 55.92
C ASP A 265 5.19 -4.09 57.10
N PRO A 266 3.93 -4.56 57.32
CA PRO A 266 3.69 -5.96 57.76
C PRO A 266 2.29 -6.61 57.50
N LEU A 267 2.17 -7.94 57.72
CA LEU A 267 1.34 -8.55 58.79
C LEU A 267 1.44 -10.09 58.90
N TYR A 268 1.02 -10.64 60.05
CA TYR A 268 1.28 -12.02 60.52
C TYR A 268 0.34 -13.12 59.97
N SER A 269 0.87 -14.35 59.85
CA SER A 269 0.29 -15.56 60.50
C SER A 269 1.37 -16.64 60.68
N ASN A 270 1.10 -17.73 61.44
CA ASN A 270 2.13 -18.48 62.16
C ASN A 270 1.87 -20.01 62.20
N SER A 271 2.91 -20.83 61.96
CA SER A 271 3.14 -22.19 62.52
C SER A 271 4.18 -22.98 61.69
N SER A 272 4.91 -23.99 62.18
CA SER A 272 5.76 -24.17 63.38
C SER A 272 6.03 -25.67 63.59
N GLN A 273 7.27 -26.16 63.46
CA GLN A 273 7.79 -27.37 64.16
C GLN A 273 9.33 -27.52 64.03
N GLN A 274 9.92 -28.56 64.64
CA GLN A 274 11.33 -28.63 65.10
C GLN A 274 11.92 -30.07 64.86
N LEU A 275 13.16 -30.48 65.23
CA LEU A 275 14.18 -29.93 66.15
C LEU A 275 15.65 -30.13 65.62
N PRO A 276 16.63 -30.94 66.12
CA PRO A 276 18.05 -30.81 65.71
C PRO A 276 18.73 -32.09 65.12
N GLY A 277 20.01 -32.02 64.73
CA GLY A 277 20.86 -33.23 64.61
C GLY A 277 22.24 -33.08 63.96
N ARG A 278 23.31 -33.14 64.75
CA ARG A 278 24.74 -33.03 64.39
C ARG A 278 25.29 -34.19 63.50
N SER A 279 26.14 -33.84 62.53
CA SER A 279 27.45 -34.47 62.23
C SER A 279 27.58 -35.93 61.72
N GLY A 280 28.20 -36.12 60.53
CA GLY A 280 28.89 -37.38 60.19
C GLY A 280 29.23 -37.60 58.70
N SER A 281 30.51 -37.85 58.42
CA SER A 281 31.17 -38.35 57.20
C SER A 281 30.34 -39.30 56.29
N TYR A 282 30.54 -39.45 54.97
CA TYR A 282 31.78 -39.31 54.17
C TYR A 282 31.50 -38.77 52.75
N ALA A 283 32.53 -38.21 52.10
CA ALA A 283 32.57 -38.03 50.65
C ALA A 283 33.97 -38.37 50.12
N ALA A 284 34.05 -39.34 49.20
CA ALA A 284 35.23 -39.60 48.39
C ALA A 284 34.79 -39.57 46.92
N ASN A 285 35.55 -38.85 46.08
CA ASN A 285 36.10 -39.38 44.83
C ASN A 285 36.87 -38.29 44.05
N SER A 286 37.78 -38.77 43.19
CA SER A 286 38.80 -38.02 42.47
C SER A 286 38.26 -36.97 41.48
N ALA A 287 39.15 -36.05 41.09
CA ALA A 287 38.84 -34.96 40.18
C ALA A 287 38.44 -35.41 38.77
N SER A 288 37.52 -34.64 38.16
CA SER A 288 37.39 -34.48 36.72
C SER A 288 37.19 -33.00 36.40
N VAL A 289 37.64 -32.56 35.21
CA VAL A 289 37.62 -31.14 34.82
C VAL A 289 36.19 -30.71 34.51
N GLN A 290 35.60 -29.87 35.36
CA GLN A 290 34.31 -29.23 35.07
C GLN A 290 34.46 -28.20 33.95
N VAL A 291 34.13 -28.62 32.73
CA VAL A 291 33.92 -27.72 31.59
C VAL A 291 32.82 -26.72 31.94
N ARG A 292 33.15 -25.42 31.99
CA ARG A 292 32.16 -24.35 32.16
C ARG A 292 31.27 -24.29 30.92
N ASN A 293 30.08 -24.89 31.00
CA ASN A 293 29.09 -24.81 29.93
C ASN A 293 28.47 -23.40 29.87
N THR A 294 29.10 -22.50 29.10
CA THR A 294 28.68 -21.10 28.96
C THR A 294 27.52 -20.94 27.98
N ASN A 295 26.34 -21.46 28.35
CA ASN A 295 25.07 -21.17 27.68
C ASN A 295 24.67 -19.69 27.92
N ARG A 296 25.39 -18.77 27.27
CA ARG A 296 24.98 -17.37 27.12
C ARG A 296 23.72 -17.33 26.26
N ARG A 297 22.55 -17.21 26.90
CA ARG A 297 21.30 -16.88 26.20
C ARG A 297 21.53 -15.60 25.39
N LYS A 298 21.14 -15.59 24.10
CA LYS A 298 21.15 -14.37 23.27
C LYS A 298 20.34 -13.29 24.00
N SER A 299 20.83 -12.05 24.02
CA SER A 299 20.02 -10.91 24.49
C SER A 299 18.82 -10.72 23.57
N ILE A 300 17.64 -10.45 24.11
CA ILE A 300 16.48 -10.00 23.32
C ILE A 300 16.83 -8.66 22.64
N ALA A 301 16.25 -8.38 21.47
CA ALA A 301 16.49 -7.12 20.76
C ALA A 301 16.20 -5.89 21.66
N PRO A 302 17.02 -4.83 21.60
CA PRO A 302 16.84 -3.67 22.44
C PRO A 302 15.72 -2.80 21.86
N GLY A 303 14.61 -2.69 22.58
CA GLY A 303 13.45 -1.88 22.20
C GLY A 303 12.12 -2.56 22.48
N SER A 304 11.02 -1.86 22.21
CA SER A 304 9.69 -2.45 22.21
C SER A 304 9.55 -3.36 20.98
N ILE A 305 9.55 -4.68 21.20
CA ILE A 305 9.06 -5.64 20.19
C ILE A 305 7.54 -5.71 20.33
N SER A 306 6.82 -5.76 19.21
CA SER A 306 5.38 -5.98 19.17
C SER A 306 5.00 -6.87 17.99
N CYS A 307 3.87 -7.56 18.11
CA CYS A 307 3.36 -8.49 17.12
C CYS A 307 1.82 -8.47 17.09
N ILE A 308 1.23 -8.54 15.90
CA ILE A 308 -0.21 -8.77 15.67
C ILE A 308 -0.36 -9.86 14.60
N GLN A 309 -1.23 -10.85 14.87
CA GLN A 309 -1.55 -11.94 13.93
C GLN A 309 -2.94 -11.73 13.31
N PHE A 310 -3.04 -11.74 11.98
CA PHE A 310 -4.32 -11.70 11.29
C PHE A 310 -4.89 -13.11 11.14
N LYS A 311 -5.97 -13.43 11.88
CA LYS A 311 -6.58 -14.77 11.84
C LYS A 311 -7.59 -14.96 10.71
N SER A 312 -8.48 -13.99 10.50
CA SER A 312 -9.46 -13.97 9.41
C SER A 312 -10.09 -12.58 9.28
N GLY A 313 -10.71 -12.31 8.13
CA GLY A 313 -11.47 -11.10 7.84
C GLY A 313 -11.75 -10.97 6.34
N PRO A 314 -12.76 -10.16 5.92
CA PRO A 314 -13.18 -10.09 4.52
C PRO A 314 -12.10 -9.53 3.57
N ASN A 315 -11.16 -8.74 4.10
CA ASN A 315 -10.07 -8.15 3.34
C ASN A 315 -8.70 -8.79 3.64
N VAL A 316 -8.62 -9.78 4.54
CA VAL A 316 -7.33 -10.39 4.92
C VAL A 316 -6.91 -11.36 3.81
N PRO A 317 -5.71 -11.24 3.21
CA PRO A 317 -5.27 -12.13 2.15
C PRO A 317 -5.22 -13.59 2.60
N ALA A 318 -5.73 -14.49 1.74
CA ALA A 318 -5.64 -15.93 1.95
C ALA A 318 -4.26 -16.43 1.51
N LEU A 319 -3.30 -16.47 2.44
CA LEU A 319 -1.91 -16.90 2.17
C LEU A 319 -1.76 -18.38 1.75
N PHE A 320 -2.84 -19.14 1.65
CA PHE A 320 -2.83 -20.60 1.51
C PHE A 320 -2.63 -21.13 0.08
N SER A 321 -2.79 -20.30 -0.96
CA SER A 321 -2.59 -20.72 -2.36
C SER A 321 -1.93 -19.61 -3.20
N GLY A 322 -1.21 -20.01 -4.25
CA GLY A 322 -0.61 -19.10 -5.23
C GLY A 322 0.78 -18.58 -4.86
N THR A 323 1.31 -17.72 -5.73
CA THR A 323 2.55 -16.96 -5.55
C THR A 323 2.20 -15.58 -5.00
N HIS A 324 2.81 -15.22 -3.87
CA HIS A 324 2.56 -13.98 -3.13
C HIS A 324 3.79 -13.10 -3.21
N PHE A 325 3.65 -11.87 -3.72
CA PHE A 325 4.72 -10.87 -3.69
C PHE A 325 4.40 -9.78 -2.70
N GLN A 326 5.24 -9.67 -1.67
CA GLN A 326 5.10 -8.72 -0.58
C GLN A 326 6.13 -7.60 -0.74
N ALA A 327 5.69 -6.36 -0.66
CA ALA A 327 6.54 -5.19 -0.79
C ALA A 327 6.04 -4.03 0.06
N TYR A 328 6.94 -3.21 0.60
CA TYR A 328 6.58 -1.95 1.24
C TYR A 328 6.51 -0.83 0.19
N ALA A 329 5.42 -0.08 0.18
CA ALA A 329 5.22 1.06 -0.72
C ALA A 329 4.24 2.07 -0.10
N SER A 330 4.50 3.36 -0.25
CA SER A 330 3.55 4.44 0.11
C SER A 330 2.98 4.36 1.54
N GLY A 331 3.79 3.95 2.52
CA GLY A 331 3.34 3.82 3.92
C GLY A 331 2.46 2.59 4.21
N VAL A 332 2.24 1.72 3.23
CA VAL A 332 1.50 0.47 3.37
C VAL A 332 2.40 -0.73 3.06
N LEU A 333 2.05 -1.89 3.62
CA LEU A 333 2.52 -3.17 3.11
C LEU A 333 1.58 -3.59 1.96
N LEU A 334 2.13 -3.93 0.80
CA LEU A 334 1.41 -4.54 -0.31
C LEU A 334 1.55 -6.07 -0.27
N ASP A 335 0.51 -6.76 -0.69
CA ASP A 335 0.46 -8.20 -0.91
C ASP A 335 -0.22 -8.45 -2.26
N LEU A 336 0.54 -8.99 -3.22
CA LEU A 336 0.09 -9.29 -4.57
C LEU A 336 -0.03 -10.80 -4.74
N ILE A 337 -1.26 -11.31 -4.79
CA ILE A 337 -1.52 -12.71 -5.16
C ILE A 337 -1.55 -12.78 -6.69
N THR A 338 -0.52 -13.42 -7.28
CA THR A 338 -0.37 -13.54 -8.74
C THR A 338 -0.79 -14.92 -9.26
N PRO A 339 -1.17 -15.05 -10.55
CA PRO A 339 -1.56 -16.34 -11.14
C PRO A 339 -0.47 -17.40 -11.05
N SER A 340 -0.89 -18.64 -10.84
CA SER A 340 -0.03 -19.84 -10.86
C SER A 340 -0.77 -21.02 -11.50
N GLU A 341 -0.12 -22.18 -11.61
CA GLU A 341 -0.77 -23.42 -12.05
C GLU A 341 -2.02 -23.79 -11.21
N THR A 342 -2.05 -23.39 -9.95
CA THR A 342 -3.10 -23.72 -8.98
C THR A 342 -4.04 -22.55 -8.63
N VAL A 343 -3.73 -21.32 -9.06
CA VAL A 343 -4.48 -20.10 -8.70
C VAL A 343 -4.84 -19.32 -9.96
N ARG A 344 -6.15 -19.12 -10.16
CA ARG A 344 -6.70 -18.47 -11.35
C ARG A 344 -6.81 -16.96 -11.14
N THR A 345 -6.95 -16.22 -12.24
CA THR A 345 -6.96 -14.74 -12.24
C THR A 345 -8.09 -14.11 -11.41
N PHE A 346 -9.13 -14.86 -11.03
CA PHE A 346 -10.20 -14.40 -10.13
C PHE A 346 -9.88 -14.55 -8.63
N ASP A 347 -9.02 -15.52 -8.28
CA ASP A 347 -8.52 -15.72 -6.90
C ASP A 347 -7.43 -14.66 -6.57
N CYS A 348 -6.68 -14.26 -7.61
CA CYS A 348 -5.66 -13.23 -7.58
C CYS A 348 -6.22 -11.85 -7.17
N ASN A 349 -5.40 -11.02 -6.52
CA ASN A 349 -5.75 -9.64 -6.15
C ASN A 349 -4.50 -8.83 -5.74
N LEU A 350 -4.66 -7.50 -5.70
CA LEU A 350 -3.76 -6.57 -5.02
C LEU A 350 -4.43 -6.11 -3.72
N SER A 351 -3.82 -6.49 -2.59
CA SER A 351 -4.24 -6.05 -1.26
C SER A 351 -3.17 -5.17 -0.62
N SER A 352 -3.58 -4.35 0.35
CA SER A 352 -2.66 -3.54 1.15
C SER A 352 -3.07 -3.48 2.62
N LEU A 353 -2.09 -3.33 3.50
CA LEU A 353 -2.22 -3.15 4.94
C LEU A 353 -1.71 -1.76 5.32
N GLU A 354 -2.62 -0.90 5.78
CA GLU A 354 -2.29 0.43 6.31
C GLU A 354 -1.59 0.29 7.67
N LEU A 355 -0.32 0.72 7.77
CA LEU A 355 0.51 0.47 8.95
C LEU A 355 0.09 1.30 10.19
N ASP A 356 -0.55 2.45 9.98
CA ASP A 356 -1.14 3.28 11.03
C ASP A 356 -2.31 2.60 11.76
N SER A 357 -3.30 2.11 11.01
CA SER A 357 -4.53 1.52 11.55
C SER A 357 -4.50 0.00 11.68
N LEU A 358 -3.53 -0.66 11.03
CA LEU A 358 -3.39 -2.11 10.87
C LEU A 358 -4.65 -2.77 10.27
N ARG A 359 -5.21 -2.12 9.24
CA ARG A 359 -6.37 -2.61 8.48
C ARG A 359 -5.96 -3.03 7.07
N TRP A 360 -6.37 -4.24 6.69
CA TRP A 360 -6.30 -4.72 5.32
C TRP A 360 -7.42 -4.14 4.44
N GLN A 361 -7.08 -3.81 3.21
CA GLN A 361 -7.98 -3.33 2.17
C GLN A 361 -7.59 -3.93 0.80
N ARG A 362 -8.60 -4.38 0.04
CA ARG A 362 -8.43 -4.88 -1.34
C ARG A 362 -8.46 -3.68 -2.29
N LEU A 363 -7.35 -3.42 -2.97
CA LEU A 363 -7.19 -2.25 -3.86
C LEU A 363 -7.72 -2.53 -5.26
N ALA A 364 -7.49 -3.76 -5.76
CA ALA A 364 -7.96 -4.21 -7.06
C ALA A 364 -8.04 -5.74 -7.14
N ASP A 365 -8.90 -6.23 -8.02
CA ASP A 365 -9.07 -7.63 -8.36
C ASP A 365 -8.02 -8.10 -9.37
N GLY A 366 -7.68 -9.39 -9.32
CA GLY A 366 -6.73 -9.99 -10.26
C GLY A 366 -7.16 -9.92 -11.73
N GLN A 367 -8.46 -9.75 -12.00
CA GLN A 367 -8.99 -9.50 -13.34
C GLN A 367 -8.75 -8.08 -13.85
N GLU A 368 -8.44 -7.10 -12.99
CA GLU A 368 -8.00 -5.76 -13.40
C GLU A 368 -6.51 -5.75 -13.76
N ILE A 369 -5.70 -6.48 -12.98
CA ILE A 369 -4.23 -6.43 -13.07
C ILE A 369 -3.67 -7.46 -14.06
N PHE A 370 -4.11 -8.72 -13.96
CA PHE A 370 -3.45 -9.84 -14.63
C PHE A 370 -4.17 -10.27 -15.90
N ARG A 371 -3.39 -10.73 -16.87
CA ARG A 371 -3.86 -11.49 -18.03
C ARG A 371 -3.57 -12.98 -17.76
N PRO A 372 -4.43 -13.91 -18.22
CA PRO A 372 -4.08 -15.33 -18.25
C PRO A 372 -2.89 -15.56 -19.21
N GLY A 373 -2.17 -16.67 -19.05
CA GLY A 373 -1.02 -17.02 -19.90
C GLY A 373 0.33 -16.43 -19.46
N TYR A 374 0.50 -16.06 -18.19
CA TYR A 374 1.74 -15.48 -17.64
C TYR A 374 2.07 -16.06 -16.25
N ARG A 375 3.37 -16.21 -15.95
CA ARG A 375 3.92 -16.59 -14.64
C ARG A 375 4.93 -15.56 -14.18
N TRP A 376 4.73 -15.03 -12.97
CA TRP A 376 5.58 -13.99 -12.37
C TRP A 376 6.52 -14.62 -11.33
N HIS A 377 7.80 -14.27 -11.39
CA HIS A 377 8.86 -14.85 -10.57
C HIS A 377 9.47 -13.86 -9.57
N TYR A 378 9.45 -12.56 -9.88
CA TYR A 378 9.96 -11.51 -9.01
C TYR A 378 9.04 -10.29 -9.02
N CYS A 379 9.09 -9.54 -7.92
CA CYS A 379 8.49 -8.22 -7.78
C CYS A 379 9.56 -7.24 -7.28
N THR A 380 9.55 -6.02 -7.79
CA THR A 380 10.33 -4.91 -7.21
C THR A 380 9.56 -3.60 -7.33
N VAL A 381 9.87 -2.64 -6.46
CA VAL A 381 9.16 -1.35 -6.33
C VAL A 381 10.19 -0.23 -6.37
N ASN A 382 9.85 0.90 -7.00
CA ASN A 382 10.74 2.06 -7.03
C ASN A 382 10.95 2.67 -5.63
N ALA A 383 12.07 3.37 -5.44
CA ALA A 383 12.41 4.00 -4.15
C ALA A 383 11.32 4.99 -3.66
N SER A 384 10.60 5.64 -4.58
CA SER A 384 9.45 6.47 -4.24
C SER A 384 8.24 5.66 -3.75
N GLY A 385 8.07 4.38 -4.08
CA GLY A 385 6.90 3.58 -3.68
C GLY A 385 5.64 3.82 -4.51
N THR A 386 5.80 4.34 -5.74
CA THR A 386 4.72 4.75 -6.66
C THR A 386 4.56 3.82 -7.87
N LYS A 387 5.53 2.95 -8.16
CA LYS A 387 5.45 1.95 -9.24
C LYS A 387 6.08 0.63 -8.83
N ALA A 388 5.45 -0.46 -9.23
CA ALA A 388 5.93 -1.82 -9.07
C ALA A 388 6.10 -2.50 -10.43
N TRP A 389 7.07 -3.42 -10.53
CA TRP A 389 7.28 -4.26 -11.70
C TRP A 389 7.27 -5.72 -11.29
N LEU A 390 6.49 -6.53 -12.02
CA LEU A 390 6.65 -7.98 -11.99
C LEU A 390 7.46 -8.44 -13.19
N LEU A 391 8.41 -9.35 -12.95
CA LEU A 391 9.27 -9.96 -13.96
C LEU A 391 8.90 -11.44 -14.09
N GLY A 392 8.73 -11.93 -15.32
CA GLY A 392 8.15 -13.25 -15.56
C GLY A 392 8.26 -13.76 -16.99
N CYS A 393 7.56 -14.86 -17.27
CA CYS A 393 7.46 -15.51 -18.58
C CYS A 393 5.99 -15.64 -19.02
N SER A 394 5.79 -15.94 -20.30
CA SER A 394 4.49 -16.38 -20.83
C SER A 394 4.33 -17.90 -20.69
N LEU A 395 3.09 -18.37 -20.60
CA LEU A 395 2.68 -19.78 -20.51
C LEU A 395 1.93 -20.26 -21.76
N ASP A 396 1.93 -19.50 -22.86
CA ASP A 396 1.22 -19.85 -24.08
C ASP A 396 1.96 -20.96 -24.85
N VAL A 397 1.63 -22.21 -24.54
CA VAL A 397 2.13 -23.44 -25.19
C VAL A 397 1.69 -23.47 -26.67
N GLY A 398 2.49 -22.82 -27.53
CA GLY A 398 2.05 -22.38 -28.86
C GLY A 398 2.78 -22.96 -30.08
N SER A 399 3.99 -23.54 -29.94
CA SER A 399 4.69 -24.18 -31.06
C SER A 399 5.87 -25.07 -30.63
N ASN A 400 5.91 -26.30 -31.16
CA ASN A 400 6.99 -27.31 -31.09
C ASN A 400 7.41 -27.82 -29.68
N PRO A 401 7.36 -29.15 -29.43
CA PRO A 401 7.83 -29.75 -28.17
C PRO A 401 9.35 -29.99 -28.10
N ASP A 402 10.14 -29.45 -29.05
CA ASP A 402 11.58 -29.70 -29.20
C ASP A 402 12.46 -28.46 -28.85
N THR A 403 11.88 -27.40 -28.29
CA THR A 403 12.60 -26.16 -27.91
C THR A 403 12.52 -25.89 -26.41
N SER A 404 13.64 -26.03 -25.71
CA SER A 404 13.79 -25.92 -24.25
C SER A 404 13.85 -24.47 -23.74
N ASP A 405 13.04 -23.56 -24.30
CA ASP A 405 13.14 -22.11 -24.05
C ASP A 405 12.22 -21.60 -22.91
N GLU A 406 11.45 -22.47 -22.25
CA GLU A 406 10.18 -22.13 -21.59
C GLU A 406 10.24 -21.25 -20.31
N ASN A 407 11.43 -20.94 -19.76
CA ASN A 407 11.56 -20.21 -18.49
C ASN A 407 12.57 -19.05 -18.52
N HIS A 408 12.40 -18.11 -19.46
CA HIS A 408 13.16 -16.85 -19.52
C HIS A 408 12.33 -15.65 -19.02
N MET A 409 12.97 -14.62 -18.45
CA MET A 409 12.34 -13.38 -17.97
C MET A 409 11.93 -12.43 -19.13
N THR A 410 11.14 -12.93 -20.07
CA THR A 410 10.74 -12.22 -21.29
C THR A 410 9.68 -11.15 -21.04
N GLU A 411 8.86 -11.27 -19.99
CA GLU A 411 7.70 -10.41 -19.76
C GLU A 411 7.91 -9.48 -18.55
N VAL A 412 7.54 -8.21 -18.73
CA VAL A 412 7.59 -7.17 -17.70
C VAL A 412 6.21 -6.54 -17.55
N LEU A 413 5.52 -6.80 -16.44
CA LEU A 413 4.28 -6.11 -16.08
C LEU A 413 4.63 -4.87 -15.28
N SER A 414 4.23 -3.71 -15.78
CA SER A 414 4.38 -2.41 -15.09
C SER A 414 3.06 -2.05 -14.38
N ILE A 415 3.09 -2.01 -13.05
CA ILE A 415 1.94 -1.64 -12.19
C ILE A 415 2.17 -0.23 -11.65
N ASP A 416 1.27 0.66 -12.03
CA ASP A 416 1.25 2.07 -11.66
C ASP A 416 0.45 2.23 -10.34
N LEU A 417 1.14 2.35 -9.21
CA LEU A 417 0.51 2.28 -7.87
C LEU A 417 -0.28 3.56 -7.54
N GLU A 418 0.08 4.68 -8.16
CA GLU A 418 -0.63 5.97 -8.01
C GLU A 418 -2.09 5.85 -8.46
N ARG A 419 -2.37 5.02 -9.48
CA ARG A 419 -3.73 4.69 -9.93
C ARG A 419 -4.58 4.03 -8.85
N TYR A 420 -3.96 3.30 -7.93
CA TYR A 420 -4.63 2.61 -6.82
C TYR A 420 -4.60 3.43 -5.51
N GLY A 421 -4.28 4.73 -5.60
CA GLY A 421 -4.25 5.65 -4.45
C GLY A 421 -3.00 5.55 -3.57
N LEU A 422 -1.88 5.06 -4.11
CA LEU A 422 -0.60 4.90 -3.41
C LEU A 422 0.47 5.85 -3.97
N LEU A 423 0.89 6.82 -3.16
CA LEU A 423 1.26 8.17 -3.63
C LEU A 423 2.67 8.60 -3.22
N GLY A 424 3.45 7.62 -2.83
CA GLY A 424 4.85 7.75 -2.50
C GLY A 424 5.12 7.69 -1.00
N ASN A 425 6.26 7.08 -0.69
CA ASN A 425 6.84 6.94 0.64
C ASN A 425 6.98 8.30 1.33
N GLU A 426 7.34 9.36 0.59
CA GLU A 426 7.49 10.71 1.13
C GLU A 426 6.16 11.32 1.60
N MET A 427 5.09 11.21 0.79
CA MET A 427 3.79 11.81 1.14
C MET A 427 3.15 11.07 2.33
N SER A 428 3.30 9.75 2.40
CA SER A 428 2.82 8.96 3.53
C SER A 428 3.69 9.13 4.79
N ALA A 429 5.00 9.40 4.67
CA ALA A 429 5.86 9.73 5.81
C ALA A 429 5.55 11.10 6.45
N LEU A 430 4.83 11.97 5.74
CA LEU A 430 4.30 13.24 6.25
C LEU A 430 2.90 13.10 6.90
N SER A 431 2.31 11.89 6.89
CA SER A 431 1.04 11.62 7.59
C SER A 431 1.24 11.60 9.11
N PRO A 432 0.49 12.38 9.90
CA PRO A 432 0.64 12.38 11.36
C PRO A 432 -0.01 11.15 12.01
N ASP A 433 0.78 10.39 12.78
CA ASP A 433 0.36 9.20 13.55
C ASP A 433 -1.00 9.41 14.27
N PRO A 434 -2.09 8.75 13.82
CA PRO A 434 -3.43 8.97 14.38
C PRO A 434 -3.58 8.41 15.80
N ARG A 435 -2.59 7.67 16.31
CA ARG A 435 -2.55 7.20 17.70
C ARG A 435 -2.18 8.33 18.66
N ARG A 436 -1.46 9.38 18.20
CA ARG A 436 -1.28 10.63 18.98
C ARG A 436 -2.60 11.36 19.19
N THR A 437 -3.45 11.43 18.17
CA THR A 437 -4.76 12.11 18.23
C THR A 437 -5.75 11.41 19.18
N ARG A 438 -5.61 10.09 19.37
CA ARG A 438 -6.50 9.30 20.26
C ARG A 438 -6.18 9.38 21.76
N MET A 439 -5.10 10.03 22.16
CA MET A 439 -4.68 10.13 23.58
C MET A 439 -4.81 11.54 24.17
N ILE A 440 -5.64 12.41 23.59
CA ILE A 440 -5.88 13.78 24.08
C ILE A 440 -7.07 13.81 25.06
N SER A 441 -6.89 13.14 26.20
CA SER A 441 -7.67 13.36 27.44
C SER A 441 -6.72 13.36 28.63
N GLY A 442 -5.78 14.29 28.61
CA GLY A 442 -4.68 14.41 29.55
C GLY A 442 -3.65 15.41 29.04
N ARG A 443 -3.23 16.35 29.87
CA ARG A 443 -2.17 17.32 29.54
C ARG A 443 -0.81 16.61 29.59
N THR A 444 -0.01 16.73 28.53
CA THR A 444 1.27 17.50 28.52
C THR A 444 1.93 17.52 27.14
N GLU A 445 2.46 18.69 26.77
CA GLU A 445 3.63 18.94 25.89
C GLU A 445 3.69 18.23 24.51
N THR A 446 3.31 18.99 23.47
CA THR A 446 3.49 18.64 22.05
C THR A 446 4.54 19.53 21.36
N GLY A 447 5.17 19.02 20.30
CA GLY A 447 6.21 19.74 19.54
C GLY A 447 5.66 20.88 18.67
N PRO A 448 6.51 21.87 18.31
CA PRO A 448 6.09 23.22 17.91
C PRO A 448 5.32 23.36 16.58
N LEU A 449 5.21 22.29 15.78
CA LEU A 449 4.43 22.28 14.53
C LEU A 449 3.07 21.55 14.66
N SER A 450 2.85 20.80 15.74
CA SER A 450 1.62 20.01 15.93
C SER A 450 0.49 20.78 16.63
N GLY A 451 0.79 21.89 17.32
CA GLY A 451 -0.23 22.70 18.02
C GLY A 451 -1.08 23.55 17.07
N LEU A 452 -0.44 24.14 16.05
CA LEU A 452 -1.04 25.19 15.22
C LEU A 452 -2.37 24.77 14.58
N GLY A 453 -2.49 23.54 14.07
CA GLY A 453 -3.73 23.07 13.44
C GLY A 453 -4.90 22.94 14.42
N ALA A 454 -4.63 22.52 15.67
CA ALA A 454 -5.64 22.39 16.70
C ALA A 454 -6.09 23.76 17.23
N ASP A 455 -5.12 24.66 17.51
CA ASP A 455 -5.42 26.03 17.93
C ASP A 455 -6.22 26.79 16.86
N LEU A 456 -5.82 26.67 15.58
CA LEU A 456 -6.54 27.29 14.46
C LEU A 456 -7.94 26.70 14.26
N SER A 457 -8.14 25.38 14.44
CA SER A 457 -9.47 24.78 14.33
C SER A 457 -10.48 25.35 15.33
N SER A 458 -10.03 25.76 16.53
CA SER A 458 -10.89 26.40 17.52
C SER A 458 -11.39 27.81 17.14
N ALA A 459 -10.73 28.45 16.17
CA ALA A 459 -11.09 29.76 15.64
C ALA A 459 -11.85 29.68 14.29
N PHE A 460 -12.17 28.47 13.81
CA PHE A 460 -12.94 28.28 12.57
C PHE A 460 -14.42 28.61 12.78
N ASP A 461 -15.02 29.30 11.80
CA ASP A 461 -16.44 29.67 11.76
C ASP A 461 -16.97 30.49 12.96
N GLN A 462 -16.06 31.03 13.77
CA GLN A 462 -16.39 31.85 14.93
C GLN A 462 -16.65 33.31 14.53
N SER A 463 -17.79 33.87 14.92
CA SER A 463 -18.19 35.24 14.57
C SER A 463 -17.15 36.27 15.07
N PRO A 464 -16.95 37.42 14.38
CA PRO A 464 -15.94 38.41 14.79
C PRO A 464 -16.18 38.98 16.20
N GLU A 465 -17.43 39.00 16.65
CA GLU A 465 -17.84 39.43 17.99
C GLU A 465 -17.35 38.50 19.11
N SER A 466 -17.02 37.24 18.81
CA SER A 466 -16.42 36.30 19.76
C SER A 466 -14.97 36.63 20.14
N GLY A 467 -14.31 37.53 19.40
CA GLY A 467 -12.88 37.78 19.50
C GLY A 467 -12.01 36.84 18.64
N SER A 468 -12.61 36.02 17.77
CA SER A 468 -11.92 35.09 16.87
C SER A 468 -10.88 35.75 15.94
N GLY A 469 -11.09 37.02 15.60
CA GLY A 469 -10.27 37.73 14.62
C GLY A 469 -10.63 37.45 13.15
N ALA A 470 -11.73 36.74 12.88
CA ALA A 470 -12.19 36.45 11.53
C ALA A 470 -12.46 37.75 10.73
N ASP A 471 -11.78 37.89 9.59
CA ASP A 471 -11.70 39.16 8.84
C ASP A 471 -12.25 39.05 7.40
N PHE A 472 -12.83 37.91 7.04
CA PHE A 472 -13.45 37.63 5.75
C PHE A 472 -14.72 36.77 5.92
N THR A 473 -15.70 36.93 5.02
CA THR A 473 -16.95 36.15 5.06
C THR A 473 -17.17 35.42 3.74
N ILE A 474 -17.52 34.12 3.81
CA ILE A 474 -17.90 33.32 2.64
C ILE A 474 -19.37 32.91 2.76
N THR A 475 -20.11 32.93 1.65
CA THR A 475 -21.44 32.29 1.55
C THR A 475 -21.44 31.24 0.45
N ALA A 476 -22.34 30.28 0.56
CA ALA A 476 -22.51 29.15 -0.34
C ALA A 476 -23.97 29.01 -0.81
N ASN A 477 -24.27 28.00 -1.62
CA ASN A 477 -25.64 27.62 -1.92
C ASN A 477 -26.24 26.82 -0.74
N PRO A 478 -27.55 26.94 -0.43
CA PRO A 478 -28.21 26.07 0.53
C PRO A 478 -28.14 24.60 0.11
N ASP A 479 -28.04 23.66 1.06
CA ASP A 479 -27.89 22.23 0.75
C ASP A 479 -29.16 21.61 0.14
N ASP A 480 -30.35 22.13 0.48
CA ASP A 480 -31.64 21.74 -0.09
C ASP A 480 -31.85 22.20 -1.56
N PHE A 481 -30.87 22.84 -2.19
CA PHE A 481 -31.02 23.45 -3.53
C PHE A 481 -30.99 22.40 -4.65
N THR A 482 -32.09 21.65 -4.77
CA THR A 482 -32.34 20.78 -5.92
C THR A 482 -32.22 21.57 -7.23
N TYR A 483 -31.48 21.02 -8.19
CA TYR A 483 -31.41 21.52 -9.56
C TYR A 483 -32.72 21.20 -10.29
N ALA A 484 -33.78 21.94 -9.94
CA ALA A 484 -35.00 21.97 -10.70
C ALA A 484 -34.70 22.53 -12.11
N ASP A 485 -35.24 21.86 -13.12
CA ASP A 485 -34.98 22.14 -14.53
C ASP A 485 -35.66 23.45 -14.96
N ASP A 486 -34.90 24.56 -14.94
CA ASP A 486 -35.29 25.84 -15.54
C ASP A 486 -34.35 26.21 -16.71
N MET A 487 -34.01 25.20 -17.52
CA MET A 487 -33.65 25.42 -18.93
C MET A 487 -34.94 25.55 -19.76
N THR A 488 -35.77 26.53 -19.40
CA THR A 488 -36.92 26.92 -20.23
C THR A 488 -36.42 27.45 -21.58
N GLU A 489 -37.08 27.05 -22.67
CA GLU A 489 -36.66 27.37 -24.04
C GLU A 489 -36.84 28.87 -24.37
N ASP A 490 -35.82 29.70 -24.14
CA ASP A 490 -35.63 30.92 -24.92
C ASP A 490 -34.15 31.25 -25.21
N GLY A 491 -33.88 31.63 -26.46
CA GLY A 491 -32.55 31.66 -27.08
C GLY A 491 -31.73 32.92 -26.78
N THR A 492 -31.65 33.34 -25.53
CA THR A 492 -30.85 34.52 -25.14
C THR A 492 -29.51 34.12 -24.51
N VAL A 493 -28.41 34.63 -25.08
CA VAL A 493 -27.05 34.36 -24.59
C VAL A 493 -26.89 34.97 -23.21
N ALA A 494 -26.76 34.11 -22.19
CA ALA A 494 -26.50 34.51 -20.81
C ALA A 494 -25.18 35.30 -20.73
N GLN A 495 -25.30 36.63 -20.63
CA GLN A 495 -24.16 37.51 -20.37
C GLN A 495 -23.59 37.19 -18.98
N SER A 496 -22.27 37.32 -18.83
CA SER A 496 -21.53 37.02 -17.60
C SER A 496 -22.19 37.67 -16.37
N THR A 497 -22.81 36.85 -15.52
CA THR A 497 -23.39 37.30 -14.27
C THR A 497 -22.31 37.86 -13.35
N PRO A 498 -22.56 38.97 -12.64
CA PRO A 498 -21.58 39.56 -11.74
C PRO A 498 -21.33 38.65 -10.53
N ALA A 499 -20.15 38.76 -9.91
CA ALA A 499 -19.74 38.02 -8.70
C ALA A 499 -20.54 38.39 -7.42
N PHE A 500 -21.70 39.04 -7.57
CA PHE A 500 -22.61 39.41 -6.50
C PHE A 500 -24.04 39.01 -6.87
N LEU A 501 -24.61 38.12 -6.07
CA LEU A 501 -26.04 37.86 -6.08
C LEU A 501 -26.79 39.13 -5.59
N PRO A 502 -27.97 39.46 -6.15
CA PRO A 502 -28.78 40.55 -5.65
C PRO A 502 -29.24 40.25 -4.21
N ALA A 503 -29.52 41.30 -3.44
CA ALA A 503 -29.80 41.23 -2.00
C ALA A 503 -31.03 40.38 -1.57
N ASN A 504 -31.79 39.85 -2.54
CA ASN A 504 -32.95 38.99 -2.32
C ASN A 504 -32.68 37.50 -2.63
N THR A 505 -31.48 37.11 -3.07
CA THR A 505 -31.16 35.70 -3.32
C THR A 505 -30.89 34.95 -2.02
N SER A 506 -31.48 33.76 -1.89
CA SER A 506 -31.29 32.85 -0.77
C SER A 506 -29.89 32.21 -0.77
N THR A 507 -28.93 32.83 -0.07
CA THR A 507 -27.62 32.22 0.21
C THR A 507 -27.63 31.45 1.54
N SER A 508 -26.62 30.61 1.74
CA SER A 508 -26.35 29.96 3.02
C SER A 508 -26.11 30.95 4.17
N PRO A 509 -26.05 30.46 5.43
CA PRO A 509 -25.43 31.19 6.53
C PRO A 509 -24.00 31.67 6.19
N PRO A 510 -23.55 32.81 6.74
CA PRO A 510 -22.21 33.35 6.52
C PRO A 510 -21.14 32.57 7.30
N ILE A 511 -20.19 31.96 6.58
CA ILE A 511 -19.03 31.28 7.14
C ILE A 511 -17.95 32.31 7.45
N HIS A 512 -17.41 32.30 8.68
CA HIS A 512 -16.43 33.29 9.14
C HIS A 512 -14.99 32.74 9.08
N VAL A 513 -14.12 33.39 8.32
CA VAL A 513 -12.76 32.89 8.03
C VAL A 513 -11.68 33.99 8.02
N HIS A 514 -10.42 33.57 8.09
CA HIS A 514 -9.23 34.44 8.13
C HIS A 514 -8.54 34.52 6.77
N LYS A 515 -8.35 35.72 6.21
CA LYS A 515 -7.69 35.94 4.90
C LYS A 515 -6.29 35.33 4.84
N LEU A 516 -5.55 35.40 5.95
CA LEU A 516 -4.20 34.86 6.05
C LEU A 516 -4.14 33.36 5.71
N ILE A 517 -5.11 32.59 6.21
CA ILE A 517 -5.18 31.14 5.96
C ILE A 517 -5.57 30.88 4.50
N LEU A 518 -6.56 31.61 3.97
CA LEU A 518 -6.95 31.50 2.56
C LEU A 518 -5.79 31.82 1.60
N GLN A 519 -5.04 32.90 1.83
CA GLN A 519 -3.89 33.29 1.00
C GLN A 519 -2.70 32.32 1.10
N LEU A 520 -2.53 31.64 2.24
CA LEU A 520 -1.45 30.67 2.43
C LEU A 520 -1.81 29.27 1.89
N ARG A 521 -3.07 28.84 2.00
CA ARG A 521 -3.49 27.45 1.75
C ARG A 521 -4.36 27.25 0.50
N TRP A 522 -4.90 28.30 -0.11
CA TRP A 522 -5.76 28.21 -1.30
C TRP A 522 -5.15 29.00 -2.49
N PRO A 523 -4.45 28.34 -3.45
CA PRO A 523 -3.74 29.01 -4.54
C PRO A 523 -4.62 29.81 -5.50
N HIS A 524 -5.90 29.46 -5.62
CA HIS A 524 -6.88 30.24 -6.38
C HIS A 524 -7.16 31.59 -5.71
N PHE A 525 -7.52 31.58 -4.41
CA PHE A 525 -7.77 32.81 -3.64
C PHE A 525 -6.53 33.70 -3.56
N LYS A 526 -5.34 33.13 -3.40
CA LYS A 526 -4.08 33.89 -3.44
C LYS A 526 -3.94 34.70 -4.75
N ARG A 527 -4.25 34.09 -5.90
CA ARG A 527 -4.25 34.77 -7.21
C ARG A 527 -5.32 35.86 -7.28
N LEU A 528 -6.57 35.52 -7.00
CA LEU A 528 -7.74 36.42 -7.01
C LEU A 528 -7.52 37.66 -6.11
N TYR A 529 -7.03 37.46 -4.89
CA TYR A 529 -6.76 38.55 -3.94
C TYR A 529 -5.55 39.39 -4.39
N SER A 530 -4.51 38.79 -4.97
CA SER A 530 -3.37 39.53 -5.54
C SER A 530 -3.74 40.38 -6.76
N ALA A 531 -4.78 39.99 -7.49
CA ALA A 531 -5.33 40.73 -8.63
C ALA A 531 -6.28 41.87 -8.24
N GLN A 532 -6.47 42.15 -6.95
CA GLN A 532 -7.32 43.23 -6.42
C GLN A 532 -8.76 43.20 -6.96
N MET A 533 -9.34 42.00 -7.09
CA MET A 533 -10.71 41.81 -7.56
C MET A 533 -11.75 42.30 -6.52
N ALA A 534 -13.04 42.07 -6.75
CA ALA A 534 -14.09 42.67 -5.94
C ALA A 534 -14.04 42.21 -4.46
N GLU A 535 -13.64 40.97 -4.24
CA GLU A 535 -13.47 40.30 -2.95
C GLU A 535 -12.37 40.96 -2.09
N TYR A 536 -11.34 41.52 -2.72
CA TYR A 536 -10.29 42.31 -2.05
C TYR A 536 -10.89 43.57 -1.38
N HIS A 537 -11.90 44.16 -2.02
CA HIS A 537 -12.51 45.41 -1.59
C HIS A 537 -13.69 45.19 -0.63
N THR A 538 -14.47 44.12 -0.82
CA THR A 538 -15.64 43.81 0.02
C THR A 538 -15.32 42.98 1.25
N ASN A 539 -14.19 42.26 1.27
CA ASN A 539 -13.87 41.21 2.25
C ASN A 539 -14.93 40.08 2.27
N ARG A 540 -15.61 39.85 1.14
CA ARG A 540 -16.64 38.82 0.97
C ARG A 540 -16.50 38.08 -0.35
N MET A 541 -16.84 36.79 -0.35
CA MET A 541 -16.91 35.94 -1.53
C MET A 541 -18.15 35.03 -1.46
N HIS A 542 -18.71 34.69 -2.60
CA HIS A 542 -19.73 33.65 -2.73
C HIS A 542 -19.16 32.47 -3.54
N ILE A 543 -19.47 31.23 -3.13
CA ILE A 543 -19.04 30.00 -3.80
C ILE A 543 -20.29 29.22 -4.23
N PRO A 544 -20.51 28.93 -5.53
CA PRO A 544 -21.75 28.34 -6.04
C PRO A 544 -21.81 26.81 -5.86
N GLU A 545 -21.36 26.31 -4.71
CA GLU A 545 -21.37 24.89 -4.31
C GLU A 545 -22.20 24.74 -3.01
N PRO A 546 -22.61 23.52 -2.61
CA PRO A 546 -23.38 23.29 -1.39
C PRO A 546 -22.64 23.76 -0.12
N TYR A 547 -23.38 24.25 0.85
CA TYR A 547 -22.86 24.82 2.10
C TYR A 547 -22.09 23.79 2.93
N SER A 548 -22.56 22.55 3.06
CA SER A 548 -21.83 21.49 3.76
C SER A 548 -20.45 21.26 3.15
N VAL A 549 -20.40 21.12 1.82
CA VAL A 549 -19.17 20.90 1.02
C VAL A 549 -18.21 22.07 1.13
N VAL A 550 -18.70 23.31 0.99
CA VAL A 550 -17.87 24.53 1.11
C VAL A 550 -17.32 24.66 2.54
N ARG A 551 -18.11 24.34 3.56
CA ARG A 551 -17.70 24.41 4.97
C ARG A 551 -16.68 23.34 5.31
N ALA A 552 -16.82 22.12 4.79
CA ALA A 552 -15.81 21.07 4.87
C ALA A 552 -14.49 21.45 4.17
N PHE A 553 -14.57 22.00 2.94
CA PHE A 553 -13.41 22.49 2.19
C PHE A 553 -12.64 23.58 2.97
N LEU A 554 -13.37 24.55 3.55
CA LEU A 554 -12.75 25.62 4.34
C LEU A 554 -12.16 25.10 5.66
N TYR A 555 -12.78 24.11 6.30
CA TYR A 555 -12.25 23.45 7.50
C TYR A 555 -10.96 22.67 7.20
N TYR A 556 -10.86 22.04 6.01
CA TYR A 556 -9.62 21.42 5.54
C TYR A 556 -8.46 22.44 5.40
N LEU A 557 -8.73 23.67 4.93
CA LEU A 557 -7.67 24.70 4.83
C LEU A 557 -7.07 25.08 6.19
N TYR A 558 -7.81 24.91 7.29
CA TYR A 558 -7.35 25.14 8.65
C TYR A 558 -6.62 23.91 9.20
N THR A 559 -7.25 22.73 9.12
CA THR A 559 -6.82 21.50 9.80
C THR A 559 -5.86 20.61 9.01
N ASP A 560 -5.78 20.78 7.69
CA ASP A 560 -5.11 19.85 6.77
C ASP A 560 -5.69 18.42 6.77
N SER A 561 -6.91 18.24 7.29
CA SER A 561 -7.54 16.94 7.53
C SER A 561 -8.93 16.83 6.89
N ILE A 562 -9.28 15.61 6.47
CA ILE A 562 -10.64 15.20 6.07
C ILE A 562 -11.13 14.04 6.95
N ALA A 563 -10.70 13.99 8.21
CA ALA A 563 -11.27 13.08 9.19
C ALA A 563 -12.73 13.48 9.48
N GLY A 564 -13.63 12.50 9.55
CA GLY A 564 -15.05 12.75 9.81
C GLY A 564 -15.23 13.55 11.10
N HIS A 565 -15.83 14.73 10.99
CA HIS A 565 -16.01 15.67 12.10
C HIS A 565 -17.50 15.97 12.29
N PRO A 566 -18.09 15.73 13.48
CA PRO A 566 -19.54 15.83 13.71
C PRO A 566 -20.20 17.15 13.28
N GLU A 567 -19.43 18.25 13.25
CA GLU A 567 -19.94 19.58 12.88
C GLU A 567 -19.51 20.09 11.50
N TYR A 568 -18.47 19.53 10.85
CA TYR A 568 -17.81 20.16 9.69
C TYR A 568 -17.58 19.22 8.49
N CYS A 569 -17.71 17.91 8.67
CA CYS A 569 -17.55 16.90 7.62
C CYS A 569 -18.15 15.60 8.17
N SER A 570 -19.47 15.56 8.32
CA SER A 570 -20.18 14.40 8.89
C SER A 570 -20.28 13.25 7.88
N ASP A 571 -20.53 13.58 6.61
CA ASP A 571 -21.02 12.63 5.63
C ASP A 571 -20.05 12.40 4.46
N ILE A 572 -20.04 11.18 3.92
CA ILE A 572 -19.17 10.82 2.79
C ILE A 572 -19.51 11.58 1.50
N ILE A 573 -20.73 12.11 1.40
CA ILE A 573 -21.19 13.00 0.33
C ILE A 573 -20.40 14.32 0.35
N ASP A 574 -20.09 14.89 1.52
CA ASP A 574 -19.30 16.12 1.64
C ASP A 574 -17.90 15.92 1.05
N VAL A 575 -17.32 14.75 1.30
CA VAL A 575 -16.00 14.34 0.77
C VAL A 575 -16.05 14.18 -0.75
N ALA A 576 -17.16 13.66 -1.30
CA ALA A 576 -17.39 13.56 -2.74
C ALA A 576 -17.59 14.94 -3.40
N GLY A 577 -18.19 15.90 -2.69
CA GLY A 577 -18.23 17.30 -3.09
C GLY A 577 -16.86 17.98 -3.03
N MET A 578 -16.09 17.74 -1.96
CA MET A 578 -14.73 18.26 -1.80
C MET A 578 -13.80 17.76 -2.91
N LEU A 579 -14.01 16.54 -3.43
CA LEU A 579 -13.29 16.05 -4.61
C LEU A 579 -13.52 16.95 -5.84
N VAL A 580 -14.77 17.37 -6.09
CA VAL A 580 -15.13 18.29 -7.18
C VAL A 580 -14.48 19.66 -6.97
N MET A 581 -14.59 20.24 -5.77
CA MET A 581 -13.92 21.51 -5.44
C MET A 581 -12.40 21.41 -5.58
N ALA A 582 -11.80 20.29 -5.21
CA ALA A 582 -10.36 20.11 -5.26
C ALA A 582 -9.82 19.95 -6.70
N ASN A 583 -10.61 19.39 -7.61
CA ASN A 583 -10.35 19.44 -9.05
C ASN A 583 -10.55 20.87 -9.60
N LEU A 584 -11.65 21.53 -9.25
CA LEU A 584 -12.01 22.88 -9.72
C LEU A 584 -10.98 23.95 -9.34
N TYR A 585 -10.40 23.88 -8.13
CA TYR A 585 -9.45 24.86 -7.62
C TYR A 585 -7.98 24.45 -7.69
N ASP A 586 -7.66 23.33 -8.36
CA ASP A 586 -6.31 22.79 -8.51
C ASP A 586 -5.61 22.56 -7.15
N MET A 587 -6.23 21.70 -6.34
CA MET A 587 -5.80 21.35 -4.98
C MET A 587 -5.42 19.86 -4.91
N PRO A 588 -4.29 19.42 -5.53
CA PRO A 588 -3.99 18.02 -5.75
C PRO A 588 -3.98 17.19 -4.47
N ARG A 589 -3.44 17.71 -3.35
CA ARG A 589 -3.41 16.97 -2.07
C ARG A 589 -4.80 16.75 -1.46
N LEU A 590 -5.75 17.69 -1.61
CA LEU A 590 -7.12 17.49 -1.14
C LEU A 590 -7.88 16.50 -2.03
N ARG A 591 -7.81 16.69 -3.36
CA ARG A 591 -8.36 15.78 -4.38
C ARG A 591 -7.98 14.34 -4.04
N LEU A 592 -6.73 14.17 -3.68
CA LEU A 592 -6.12 12.89 -3.41
C LEU A 592 -6.52 12.25 -2.08
N LEU A 593 -6.59 13.03 -1.00
CA LEU A 593 -7.16 12.59 0.27
C LEU A 593 -8.62 12.15 0.08
N CYS A 594 -9.41 12.92 -0.67
CA CYS A 594 -10.78 12.56 -1.02
C CYS A 594 -10.83 11.22 -1.78
N VAL A 595 -10.04 11.02 -2.84
CA VAL A 595 -10.00 9.75 -3.59
C VAL A 595 -9.70 8.55 -2.69
N ASN A 596 -8.70 8.67 -1.80
CA ASN A 596 -8.34 7.60 -0.87
C ASN A 596 -9.48 7.28 0.11
N ARG A 597 -10.08 8.32 0.73
CA ARG A 597 -11.21 8.13 1.67
C ARG A 597 -12.44 7.54 0.97
N LEU A 598 -12.84 8.11 -0.16
CA LEU A 598 -14.01 7.68 -0.93
C LEU A 598 -13.86 6.24 -1.41
N GLY A 599 -12.68 5.83 -1.90
CA GLY A 599 -12.43 4.45 -2.33
C GLY A 599 -12.39 3.41 -1.20
N ARG A 600 -12.28 3.86 0.06
CA ARG A 600 -12.26 3.02 1.27
C ARG A 600 -13.62 2.95 1.98
N GLU A 601 -14.40 4.02 1.92
CA GLU A 601 -15.69 4.17 2.59
C GLU A 601 -16.86 4.09 1.59
N LEU A 602 -16.71 3.29 0.52
CA LEU A 602 -17.80 2.96 -0.41
C LEU A 602 -18.91 2.16 0.31
N ASP A 603 -20.13 2.66 0.22
CA ASP A 603 -21.34 2.05 0.78
C ASP A 603 -22.46 1.94 -0.26
N VAL A 604 -23.54 1.24 0.08
CA VAL A 604 -24.70 1.05 -0.81
C VAL A 604 -25.46 2.35 -1.06
N GLU A 605 -25.46 3.28 -0.10
CA GLU A 605 -26.26 4.49 -0.15
C GLU A 605 -25.67 5.54 -1.08
N ASN A 606 -24.35 5.75 -1.00
CA ASN A 606 -23.64 6.86 -1.63
C ASN A 606 -22.80 6.47 -2.85
N ALA A 607 -22.48 5.17 -3.08
CA ALA A 607 -21.64 4.74 -4.21
C ALA A 607 -22.06 5.31 -5.58
N ALA A 608 -23.37 5.44 -5.83
CA ALA A 608 -23.89 6.04 -7.07
C ALA A 608 -23.51 7.52 -7.22
N ILE A 609 -23.57 8.30 -6.14
CA ILE A 609 -23.14 9.71 -6.11
C ILE A 609 -21.62 9.79 -6.25
N ILE A 610 -20.89 8.96 -5.50
CA ILE A 610 -19.41 8.91 -5.52
C ILE A 610 -18.91 8.60 -6.94
N TRP A 611 -19.58 7.69 -7.65
CA TRP A 611 -19.32 7.37 -9.05
C TRP A 611 -19.46 8.60 -9.97
N ASP A 612 -20.59 9.31 -9.91
CA ASP A 612 -20.85 10.49 -10.74
C ASP A 612 -19.88 11.65 -10.43
N ARG A 613 -19.53 11.88 -9.15
CA ARG A 613 -18.53 12.90 -8.78
C ARG A 613 -17.11 12.51 -9.20
N ALA A 614 -16.75 11.23 -9.16
CA ALA A 614 -15.48 10.74 -9.71
C ALA A 614 -15.41 10.92 -11.24
N GLY A 615 -16.51 10.64 -11.95
CA GLY A 615 -16.62 10.90 -13.40
C GLY A 615 -16.42 12.38 -13.75
N ARG A 616 -17.10 13.30 -13.05
CA ARG A 616 -16.94 14.76 -13.24
C ARG A 616 -15.52 15.28 -12.98
N THR A 617 -14.71 14.57 -12.18
CA THR A 617 -13.31 14.93 -11.87
C THR A 617 -12.28 14.16 -12.69
N ASN A 618 -12.74 13.31 -13.62
CA ASN A 618 -11.92 12.39 -14.41
C ASN A 618 -11.04 11.48 -13.54
N GLU A 619 -11.56 11.04 -12.39
CA GLU A 619 -10.92 10.10 -11.47
C GLU A 619 -11.23 8.65 -11.87
N GLU A 620 -10.56 8.17 -12.93
CA GLU A 620 -10.88 6.87 -13.55
C GLU A 620 -10.89 5.69 -12.58
N TRP A 621 -9.98 5.63 -11.60
CA TRP A 621 -9.94 4.52 -10.64
C TRP A 621 -11.13 4.56 -9.67
N LEU A 622 -11.38 5.71 -9.04
CA LEU A 622 -12.51 5.85 -8.11
C LEU A 622 -13.83 5.63 -8.86
N MET A 623 -13.93 6.12 -10.09
CA MET A 623 -15.07 5.87 -10.98
C MET A 623 -15.22 4.38 -11.30
N ARG A 624 -14.18 3.66 -11.75
CA ARG A 624 -14.28 2.21 -12.02
C ARG A 624 -14.63 1.41 -10.77
N ARG A 625 -13.98 1.71 -9.64
CA ARG A 625 -14.23 1.03 -8.35
C ARG A 625 -15.65 1.27 -7.83
N ALA A 626 -16.14 2.51 -7.91
CA ALA A 626 -17.52 2.83 -7.56
C ALA A 626 -18.52 2.18 -8.54
N ALA A 627 -18.22 2.13 -9.84
CA ALA A 627 -19.06 1.43 -10.81
C ALA A 627 -19.14 -0.09 -10.55
N GLN A 628 -18.01 -0.74 -10.27
CA GLN A 628 -17.96 -2.16 -9.92
C GLN A 628 -18.72 -2.45 -8.61
N PHE A 629 -18.62 -1.56 -7.62
CA PHE A 629 -19.42 -1.61 -6.41
C PHE A 629 -20.93 -1.44 -6.71
N CYS A 630 -21.27 -0.49 -7.59
CA CYS A 630 -22.63 -0.28 -8.09
C CYS A 630 -23.22 -1.52 -8.77
N LEU A 631 -22.46 -2.17 -9.66
CA LEU A 631 -22.91 -3.36 -10.40
C LEU A 631 -23.01 -4.62 -9.52
N SER A 632 -22.08 -4.81 -8.58
CA SER A 632 -22.13 -5.94 -7.64
C SER A 632 -23.27 -5.83 -6.61
N HIS A 633 -23.73 -4.61 -6.29
CA HIS A 633 -24.84 -4.36 -5.36
C HIS A 633 -26.09 -3.77 -6.04
N TRP A 634 -26.20 -3.91 -7.36
CA TRP A 634 -27.15 -3.20 -8.23
C TRP A 634 -28.60 -3.20 -7.72
N GLY A 635 -29.12 -4.37 -7.33
CA GLY A 635 -30.49 -4.50 -6.83
C GLY A 635 -30.79 -3.70 -5.56
N ARG A 636 -29.80 -3.36 -4.74
CA ARG A 636 -29.96 -2.46 -3.59
C ARG A 636 -29.75 -1.00 -4.01
N ILE A 637 -28.74 -0.74 -4.83
CA ILE A 637 -28.33 0.62 -5.23
C ILE A 637 -29.37 1.33 -6.10
N VAL A 638 -30.04 0.62 -7.03
CA VAL A 638 -31.13 1.19 -7.85
C VAL A 638 -32.31 1.73 -7.01
N ARG A 639 -32.41 1.35 -5.73
CA ARG A 639 -33.46 1.79 -4.80
C ARG A 639 -33.08 3.01 -3.96
N THR A 640 -31.81 3.43 -3.94
CA THR A 640 -31.35 4.58 -3.13
C THR A 640 -31.68 5.90 -3.80
N ASP A 641 -31.83 6.96 -3.00
CA ASP A 641 -32.10 8.30 -3.55
C ASP A 641 -30.86 8.89 -4.24
N GLY A 642 -29.66 8.48 -3.82
CA GLY A 642 -28.41 8.75 -4.54
C GLY A 642 -28.46 8.28 -6.00
N PHE A 643 -28.91 7.05 -6.28
CA PHE A 643 -29.07 6.57 -7.65
C PHE A 643 -30.17 7.31 -8.43
N LYS A 644 -31.30 7.64 -7.77
CA LYS A 644 -32.41 8.41 -8.39
C LYS A 644 -32.03 9.85 -8.75
N SER A 645 -31.04 10.43 -8.07
CA SER A 645 -30.54 11.79 -8.33
C SER A 645 -29.56 11.89 -9.52
N LEU A 646 -29.17 10.76 -10.12
CA LEU A 646 -28.26 10.74 -11.27
C LEU A 646 -28.92 11.31 -12.53
N SER A 647 -28.13 12.02 -13.34
CA SER A 647 -28.61 12.54 -14.63
C SER A 647 -28.91 11.39 -15.61
N ARG A 648 -29.78 11.64 -16.60
CA ARG A 648 -30.08 10.65 -17.65
C ARG A 648 -28.82 10.21 -18.41
N GLN A 649 -27.83 11.08 -18.56
CA GLN A 649 -26.56 10.74 -19.20
C GLN A 649 -25.71 9.85 -18.28
N SER A 650 -25.56 10.26 -17.01
CA SER A 650 -24.88 9.49 -15.95
C SER A 650 -25.47 8.07 -15.83
N LEU A 651 -26.79 7.92 -15.87
CA LEU A 651 -27.46 6.62 -15.82
C LEU A 651 -27.17 5.74 -17.04
N ILE A 652 -26.99 6.31 -18.23
CA ILE A 652 -26.61 5.55 -19.43
C ILE A 652 -25.15 5.13 -19.33
N GLU A 653 -24.25 6.04 -18.96
CA GLU A 653 -22.82 5.76 -18.83
C GLU A 653 -22.52 4.69 -17.77
N LEU A 654 -23.21 4.70 -16.63
CA LEU A 654 -23.10 3.62 -15.62
C LEU A 654 -23.60 2.26 -16.15
N CYS A 655 -24.57 2.25 -17.06
CA CYS A 655 -25.01 1.04 -17.76
C CYS A 655 -24.05 0.62 -18.89
N GLU A 656 -23.36 1.55 -19.54
CA GLU A 656 -22.36 1.27 -20.59
C GLU A 656 -21.01 0.77 -20.02
N VAL A 657 -20.75 0.98 -18.72
CA VAL A 657 -19.62 0.34 -18.00
C VAL A 657 -19.85 -1.17 -17.78
N VAL A 658 -21.05 -1.70 -18.07
CA VAL A 658 -21.30 -3.15 -18.10
C VAL A 658 -20.62 -3.77 -19.31
N ASP A 659 -19.43 -4.33 -19.07
CA ASP A 659 -18.72 -5.17 -20.04
C ASP A 659 -19.61 -6.35 -20.49
N MET A 660 -19.52 -6.79 -21.75
CA MET A 660 -20.49 -7.72 -22.34
C MET A 660 -20.45 -9.14 -21.75
N GLU A 661 -19.45 -9.47 -20.93
CA GLU A 661 -19.34 -10.70 -20.15
C GLU A 661 -19.98 -10.58 -18.75
N GLY A 662 -20.44 -9.38 -18.38
CA GLY A 662 -20.95 -8.99 -17.07
C GLY A 662 -22.26 -9.69 -16.67
N ARG A 663 -22.16 -10.90 -16.13
CA ARG A 663 -23.24 -11.47 -15.32
C ARG A 663 -23.54 -10.53 -14.16
N ILE A 664 -24.76 -10.01 -14.09
CA ILE A 664 -25.29 -9.41 -12.87
C ILE A 664 -25.33 -10.53 -11.82
N ILE A 665 -24.35 -10.54 -10.91
CA ILE A 665 -24.35 -11.44 -9.76
C ILE A 665 -25.42 -10.92 -8.80
N ALA A 666 -26.64 -11.39 -9.01
CA ALA A 666 -27.73 -11.16 -8.10
C ALA A 666 -27.35 -11.73 -6.73
N GLY A 667 -27.27 -10.87 -5.71
CA GLY A 667 -26.96 -11.32 -4.34
C GLY A 667 -27.94 -12.39 -3.86
N PRO A 668 -27.57 -13.24 -2.88
CA PRO A 668 -28.27 -14.49 -2.54
C PRO A 668 -29.74 -14.32 -2.10
N GLU A 669 -30.19 -13.09 -1.84
CA GLU A 669 -31.61 -12.76 -1.61
C GLU A 669 -32.46 -12.83 -2.89
N LEU A 670 -31.90 -12.60 -4.08
CA LEU A 670 -32.65 -12.63 -5.35
C LEU A 670 -32.86 -14.05 -5.90
N GLU A 671 -31.95 -14.99 -5.63
CA GLU A 671 -32.14 -16.41 -6.01
C GLU A 671 -33.36 -17.02 -5.29
N LEU A 672 -33.67 -16.51 -4.09
CA LEU A 672 -34.87 -16.84 -3.31
C LEU A 672 -36.17 -16.24 -3.89
N VAL A 673 -36.06 -15.26 -4.79
CA VAL A 673 -37.21 -14.63 -5.47
C VAL A 673 -37.40 -15.20 -6.88
N GLY A 674 -36.31 -15.48 -7.60
CA GLY A 674 -36.34 -16.12 -8.93
C GLY A 674 -36.93 -17.54 -8.94
N THR A 675 -37.11 -18.15 -7.77
CA THR A 675 -37.72 -19.48 -7.59
C THR A 675 -39.24 -19.45 -7.33
N LEU A 676 -39.88 -18.27 -7.34
CA LEU A 676 -41.32 -18.08 -7.07
C LEU A 676 -41.99 -17.16 -8.11
N GLY A 677 -41.90 -17.47 -9.42
CA GLY A 677 -42.33 -16.54 -10.46
C GLY A 677 -42.55 -17.06 -11.88
N ALA A 678 -42.84 -18.35 -12.09
CA ALA A 678 -43.25 -18.88 -13.41
C ALA A 678 -44.22 -20.06 -13.23
N ASP A 679 -45.51 -19.83 -13.46
CA ASP A 679 -46.56 -20.84 -13.43
C ASP A 679 -46.97 -21.21 -14.86
N ASP A 680 -46.72 -22.46 -15.26
CA ASP A 680 -47.48 -23.12 -16.33
C ASP A 680 -47.35 -24.66 -16.25
N GLY A 681 -48.47 -25.36 -15.99
CA GLY A 681 -48.68 -26.73 -16.49
C GLY A 681 -48.40 -27.96 -15.61
N LEU A 682 -49.44 -28.43 -14.91
CA LEU A 682 -49.82 -29.85 -14.69
C LEU A 682 -49.00 -30.77 -13.75
N GLY A 683 -49.67 -31.30 -12.71
CA GLY A 683 -49.37 -32.61 -12.09
C GLY A 683 -49.00 -32.58 -10.60
N PRO A 684 -49.73 -33.27 -9.70
CA PRO A 684 -49.54 -33.13 -8.25
C PRO A 684 -48.67 -34.21 -7.57
N SER A 685 -48.23 -33.86 -6.36
CA SER A 685 -47.84 -34.77 -5.25
C SER A 685 -46.43 -35.36 -5.21
N ARG A 686 -45.55 -34.74 -4.41
CA ARG A 686 -45.05 -35.39 -3.17
C ARG A 686 -44.47 -34.41 -2.15
N GLU A 687 -44.32 -34.89 -0.91
CA GLU A 687 -44.18 -34.06 0.30
C GLU A 687 -42.74 -33.65 0.62
N LEU A 688 -42.62 -32.50 1.29
CA LEU A 688 -41.38 -31.99 1.88
C LEU A 688 -40.92 -32.85 3.07
N LYS A 689 -39.61 -33.06 3.21
CA LYS A 689 -38.98 -33.27 4.52
C LYS A 689 -37.65 -32.53 4.63
N ARG A 690 -37.37 -32.03 5.84
CA ARG A 690 -36.33 -31.04 6.14
C ARG A 690 -35.56 -31.48 7.39
N SER A 691 -34.25 -31.59 7.26
CA SER A 691 -33.28 -31.82 8.34
C SER A 691 -31.94 -31.28 7.83
N GLN A 692 -31.39 -30.16 8.31
CA GLN A 692 -30.84 -29.97 9.66
C GLN A 692 -30.00 -31.17 10.10
N LEU A 693 -28.68 -31.01 10.01
CA LEU A 693 -27.68 -31.81 10.71
C LEU A 693 -27.12 -30.96 11.86
N ALA A 694 -26.93 -31.58 13.01
CA ALA A 694 -26.24 -31.02 14.17
C ALA A 694 -25.23 -32.07 14.66
N LEU A 695 -24.21 -31.60 15.37
CA LEU A 695 -23.07 -32.40 15.81
C LEU A 695 -23.41 -33.17 17.10
N ASN A 696 -22.98 -34.44 17.21
CA ASN A 696 -21.94 -34.95 18.13
C ASN A 696 -22.04 -36.49 18.27
N ASP A 697 -20.90 -37.11 18.61
CA ASP A 697 -20.65 -38.35 19.40
C ASP A 697 -21.52 -39.63 19.15
N GLY A 698 -21.01 -40.86 19.32
CA GLY A 698 -19.66 -41.30 19.70
C GLY A 698 -19.71 -42.74 20.26
N GLU A 699 -18.62 -43.49 20.05
CA GLU A 699 -18.27 -44.79 20.67
C GLU A 699 -19.12 -46.05 20.34
N ASP A 700 -18.40 -47.19 20.31
CA ASP A 700 -18.81 -48.60 20.46
C ASP A 700 -19.89 -49.26 19.55
N ALA A 701 -19.81 -50.57 19.23
CA ALA A 701 -18.72 -51.55 19.19
C ALA A 701 -19.23 -52.84 18.48
N ASP A 702 -18.31 -53.76 18.14
CA ASP A 702 -18.56 -55.22 17.98
C ASP A 702 -19.48 -55.70 16.81
N VAL A 703 -19.34 -56.90 16.20
CA VAL A 703 -18.31 -57.97 16.27
C VAL A 703 -18.43 -58.89 15.02
N ASP A 704 -17.37 -59.64 14.69
CA ASP A 704 -17.29 -60.76 13.71
C ASP A 704 -17.58 -60.45 12.22
N GLU A 705 -17.11 -61.24 11.24
CA GLU A 705 -16.47 -62.57 11.30
C GLU A 705 -15.26 -62.66 10.34
N MET A 706 -14.32 -63.59 10.55
CA MET A 706 -13.01 -63.65 9.87
C MET A 706 -12.70 -65.03 9.27
N ASP A 707 -12.46 -65.10 7.95
CA ASP A 707 -11.68 -66.13 7.26
C ASP A 707 -11.38 -65.67 5.80
N GLY A 708 -10.28 -66.01 5.12
CA GLY A 708 -9.08 -66.68 5.62
C GLY A 708 -8.32 -67.48 4.53
N LEU A 709 -7.20 -66.93 4.01
CA LEU A 709 -6.05 -67.66 3.38
C LEU A 709 -6.34 -68.43 2.04
N GLU A 710 -5.40 -68.71 1.12
CA GLU A 710 -4.07 -68.17 0.77
C GLU A 710 -3.68 -68.69 -0.66
N ALA A 711 -2.48 -68.35 -1.16
CA ALA A 711 -1.78 -68.87 -2.36
C ALA A 711 -2.39 -68.50 -3.74
N SER A 712 -1.63 -67.98 -4.70
CA SER A 712 -0.20 -68.26 -5.02
C SER A 712 0.56 -67.02 -5.50
#